data_AF-A0A920CXN1-F1
#
_entry.id   AF-A0A920CXN1-F1
#
_cell.length_a   1.000
_cell.length_b   1.000
_cell.length_c   1.000
_cell.angle_alpha   90.00
_cell.angle_beta   90.00
_cell.angle_gamma   90.00
#
_symmetry.space_group_name_H-M   'P 1'
#
loop_
_entity.id
_entity.type
_entity.pdbx_description
1 polymer ?
#
loop_
_entity_poly.entity_id
_entity_poly.type
_entity_poly.pdbx_seq_one_letter_code
_entity_poly.pdbx_strand_id
1 'polypeptide(L)'
;MKKMAKQLCKVLLFFVLLVQTFAYSGLDVNGGQLNYAQAAAVSDYGLPAKTDEGVILHAWNWSFDAIRSRLPEIAAAGYKSIQTSPIQGTKENTMNGSSWWVLYQPINFSIGNAQLGSREQFRLLCEEAERYGINIIVDVVANHTANAGGGSLQYTPAYNVDPWLRNNSNFWHEARGVDNWNDRWQVTQWGIGLPDLNTANQQLQTSIIAFLNDAIALGADGFRFDAAKHIELPSDPYGASNFWTNVLGSLNNRSNLYIYGEVLQGGADAFAQYANYMDVTASYYGNNIRHAVGFNSSKNVNLAKDFNAAGVAPSRLVTWVESHDTYANDSNESTYMNEWQLKMGWAMVASRAQTVSLFFNRPAGNGKFAASLGNAGNDLWKDPDVVAVNQFHNAMAGEGEYVRNQGNEILLVERGTKGITIINLGGDAYIDQPTNLASGTYSNKATGGGSFTVAGGRITGNIGGGKIAVLYEQQQPETPDPNAAIVVHYYKPAAWGTPNIYYYDDSTAPVKEGAAWPGTAMTNQGNGWYSYTIKGWDRARVIFNSNGQQTPAAQQPGYLLANNAWIKDGTVSYTAPEEQEEEANVTFHVQNATTMLGQNIYLVGDIAELGSWNPQQAVGPGTTTNYPTWSFTVSLPVGETIQFKAIKKDSSNHVMWESGSNRSYTVSASNPSVSFSFRH
;
A
#
# COMPACT_ATOMS: atom_id res chain seq x y z
N MET A 1 -60.34 -62.21 -21.78
CA MET A 1 -61.56 -61.86 -21.00
C MET A 1 -61.17 -61.63 -19.52
N LYS A 2 -62.13 -61.19 -18.69
CA LYS A 2 -61.96 -60.80 -17.27
C LYS A 2 -61.32 -61.89 -16.37
N LYS A 3 -60.55 -61.42 -15.36
CA LYS A 3 -60.26 -62.01 -14.03
C LYS A 3 -59.42 -63.32 -13.93
N MET A 4 -58.28 -63.20 -13.26
CA MET A 4 -57.83 -64.02 -12.10
C MET A 4 -56.92 -63.12 -11.22
N ALA A 5 -56.73 -63.32 -9.90
CA ALA A 5 -57.67 -63.74 -8.85
C ALA A 5 -57.18 -63.20 -7.48
N LYS A 6 -58.11 -62.85 -6.58
CA LYS A 6 -57.88 -62.64 -5.12
C LYS A 6 -58.07 -64.00 -4.41
N GLN A 7 -57.57 -64.34 -3.21
CA GLN A 7 -56.72 -63.77 -2.12
C GLN A 7 -56.27 -65.02 -1.25
N LEU A 8 -55.53 -65.03 -0.13
CA LEU A 8 -55.01 -64.09 0.89
C LEU A 8 -53.87 -64.78 1.72
N CYS A 9 -53.32 -64.07 2.73
CA CYS A 9 -52.64 -64.57 3.95
C CYS A 9 -51.33 -65.41 3.93
N LYS A 10 -50.24 -64.72 4.36
CA LYS A 10 -49.24 -65.10 5.38
C LYS A 10 -48.49 -66.44 5.33
N VAL A 11 -47.16 -66.34 5.17
CA VAL A 11 -46.04 -66.75 6.07
C VAL A 11 -44.74 -66.52 5.28
N LEU A 12 -43.55 -66.16 5.78
CA LEU A 12 -42.94 -65.43 6.91
C LEU A 12 -41.41 -65.53 6.62
N LEU A 13 -40.54 -64.75 7.29
CA LEU A 13 -39.07 -64.66 7.11
C LEU A 13 -38.62 -63.89 5.84
N PHE A 14 -37.58 -63.04 5.85
CA PHE A 14 -36.72 -62.56 6.95
C PHE A 14 -36.28 -61.09 6.78
N PHE A 15 -35.42 -60.62 7.70
CA PHE A 15 -34.79 -59.28 7.82
C PHE A 15 -34.21 -58.71 6.49
N VAL A 16 -34.07 -57.38 6.29
CA VAL A 16 -33.48 -56.37 7.21
C VAL A 16 -34.25 -55.02 7.23
N LEU A 17 -34.37 -54.42 8.42
CA LEU A 17 -34.84 -53.05 8.73
C LEU A 17 -33.72 -52.00 8.56
N LEU A 18 -33.92 -50.67 8.55
CA LEU A 18 -34.92 -49.68 8.08
C LEU A 18 -34.18 -48.30 8.30
N VAL A 19 -34.34 -47.23 7.51
CA VAL A 19 -35.35 -46.14 7.68
C VAL A 19 -35.38 -45.63 9.15
N GLN A 20 -35.34 -44.33 9.45
CA GLN A 20 -36.28 -43.35 8.89
C GLN A 20 -35.73 -41.95 8.57
N THR A 21 -36.19 -41.44 7.43
CA THR A 21 -36.43 -40.01 7.21
C THR A 21 -37.63 -39.54 8.02
N PHE A 22 -37.64 -38.27 8.41
CA PHE A 22 -38.86 -37.49 8.54
C PHE A 22 -38.82 -36.35 7.54
N ALA A 23 -39.93 -36.12 6.85
CA ALA A 23 -40.09 -35.01 5.92
C ALA A 23 -41.17 -34.07 6.45
N TYR A 24 -40.90 -32.76 6.40
CA TYR A 24 -41.92 -31.73 6.45
C TYR A 24 -41.53 -30.60 5.50
N SER A 25 -42.51 -30.04 4.79
CA SER A 25 -42.27 -29.11 3.68
C SER A 25 -42.18 -27.66 4.13
N GLY A 26 -41.18 -26.93 3.65
CA GLY A 26 -41.00 -25.50 3.90
C GLY A 26 -40.09 -24.83 2.86
N LEU A 27 -40.72 -24.09 1.93
CA LEU A 27 -40.23 -22.99 1.08
C LEU A 27 -38.74 -22.93 0.67
N ASP A 28 -38.49 -22.96 -0.64
CA ASP A 28 -37.21 -22.57 -1.24
C ASP A 28 -36.81 -21.13 -0.89
N VAL A 29 -35.56 -20.96 -0.43
CA VAL A 29 -34.82 -19.70 -0.48
C VAL A 29 -33.41 -20.01 -0.97
N ASN A 30 -33.06 -19.59 -2.20
CA ASN A 30 -31.78 -19.87 -2.82
C ASN A 30 -30.63 -19.06 -2.18
N GLY A 31 -30.06 -19.58 -1.09
CA GLY A 31 -28.75 -19.17 -0.57
C GLY A 31 -27.64 -19.94 -1.29
N GLY A 32 -27.08 -19.37 -2.35
CA GLY A 32 -26.01 -20.02 -3.12
C GLY A 32 -24.72 -20.18 -2.31
N GLN A 33 -24.37 -21.41 -1.95
CA GLN A 33 -23.04 -21.70 -1.38
C GLN A 33 -21.97 -21.51 -2.46
N LEU A 34 -21.12 -20.49 -2.29
CA LEU A 34 -19.92 -20.35 -3.09
C LEU A 34 -18.93 -21.47 -2.70
N ASN A 35 -18.55 -22.29 -3.68
CA ASN A 35 -17.44 -23.22 -3.52
C ASN A 35 -16.14 -22.42 -3.38
N TYR A 36 -15.60 -22.35 -2.16
CA TYR A 36 -14.27 -21.82 -1.94
C TYR A 36 -13.25 -22.70 -2.66
N ALA A 37 -12.53 -22.10 -3.60
CA ALA A 37 -11.48 -22.79 -4.32
C ALA A 37 -10.36 -23.23 -3.36
N GLN A 38 -9.75 -24.37 -3.68
CA GLN A 38 -8.60 -24.91 -2.95
C GLN A 38 -7.50 -23.86 -2.84
N ALA A 39 -7.03 -23.58 -1.63
CA ALA A 39 -6.09 -22.49 -1.37
C ALA A 39 -4.83 -22.65 -2.22
N ALA A 40 -4.62 -21.71 -3.15
CA ALA A 40 -3.42 -21.66 -3.97
C ALA A 40 -2.18 -21.49 -3.06
N ALA A 41 -1.05 -22.04 -3.49
CA ALA A 41 0.21 -21.76 -2.85
C ALA A 41 0.52 -20.26 -2.97
N VAL A 42 1.06 -19.65 -1.92
CA VAL A 42 1.73 -18.36 -2.02
C VAL A 42 2.99 -18.61 -2.85
N SER A 43 2.95 -18.26 -4.13
CA SER A 43 4.15 -18.10 -4.94
C SER A 43 4.83 -16.80 -4.53
N ASP A 44 6.16 -16.78 -4.50
CA ASP A 44 6.86 -15.52 -4.61
C ASP A 44 6.56 -14.91 -5.99
N TYR A 45 5.93 -13.74 -5.98
CA TYR A 45 5.53 -13.00 -7.16
C TYR A 45 6.58 -11.98 -7.59
N GLY A 46 7.70 -11.85 -6.87
CA GLY A 46 8.70 -10.81 -7.10
C GLY A 46 8.14 -9.40 -6.92
N LEU A 47 7.20 -9.22 -5.98
CA LEU A 47 6.73 -7.90 -5.57
C LEU A 47 7.74 -7.28 -4.59
N PRO A 48 8.02 -5.96 -4.66
CA PRO A 48 8.93 -5.30 -3.72
C PRO A 48 8.34 -5.29 -2.30
N ALA A 49 9.18 -4.97 -1.31
CA ALA A 49 8.74 -4.92 0.08
C ALA A 49 7.76 -3.76 0.29
N LYS A 50 8.09 -2.56 -0.20
CA LYS A 50 7.30 -1.34 0.00
C LYS A 50 6.44 -0.97 -1.20
N THR A 51 5.42 -0.15 -0.97
CA THR A 51 4.51 0.37 -2.00
C THR A 51 5.18 1.37 -2.95
N ASP A 52 6.11 2.18 -2.43
CA ASP A 52 6.87 3.21 -3.18
C ASP A 52 8.00 2.63 -4.07
N GLU A 53 8.25 1.33 -3.97
CA GLU A 53 9.23 0.57 -4.77
C GLU A 53 8.58 -0.18 -5.96
N GLY A 54 7.26 -0.06 -6.15
CA GLY A 54 6.47 -0.85 -7.10
C GLY A 54 5.45 -0.05 -7.92
N VAL A 55 4.58 -0.78 -8.64
CA VAL A 55 3.51 -0.19 -9.47
C VAL A 55 2.11 -0.40 -8.90
N ILE A 56 1.24 0.60 -9.10
CA ILE A 56 -0.16 0.66 -8.65
C ILE A 56 -1.07 0.21 -9.79
N LEU A 57 -2.00 -0.71 -9.53
CA LEU A 57 -3.18 -0.94 -10.38
C LEU A 57 -4.34 -0.07 -9.89
N HIS A 58 -4.79 0.91 -10.67
CA HIS A 58 -6.03 1.62 -10.36
C HIS A 58 -7.22 0.79 -10.88
N ALA A 59 -7.85 0.04 -9.97
CA ALA A 59 -9.02 -0.80 -10.18
C ALA A 59 -10.31 0.06 -10.22
N TRP A 60 -10.33 1.03 -11.14
CA TRP A 60 -11.34 2.08 -11.20
C TRP A 60 -12.75 1.52 -11.45
N ASN A 61 -13.67 1.83 -10.53
CA ASN A 61 -15.04 1.33 -10.46
C ASN A 61 -15.19 -0.18 -10.16
N TRP A 62 -14.12 -0.92 -9.83
CA TRP A 62 -14.22 -2.34 -9.48
C TRP A 62 -14.78 -2.54 -8.07
N SER A 63 -15.68 -3.51 -7.88
CA SER A 63 -16.13 -3.90 -6.53
C SER A 63 -15.05 -4.65 -5.74
N PHE A 64 -15.15 -4.61 -4.41
CA PHE A 64 -14.19 -5.28 -3.53
C PHE A 64 -14.07 -6.78 -3.84
N ASP A 65 -15.18 -7.46 -4.15
CA ASP A 65 -15.16 -8.85 -4.60
C ASP A 65 -14.62 -9.04 -6.03
N ALA A 66 -14.81 -8.08 -6.95
CA ALA A 66 -14.20 -8.12 -8.27
C ALA A 66 -12.67 -7.97 -8.21
N ILE A 67 -12.16 -7.18 -7.27
CA ILE A 67 -10.71 -7.07 -6.97
C ILE A 67 -10.23 -8.35 -6.28
N ARG A 68 -10.88 -8.76 -5.18
CA ARG A 68 -10.50 -9.90 -4.33
C ARG A 68 -10.43 -11.22 -5.11
N SER A 69 -11.36 -11.43 -6.05
CA SER A 69 -11.36 -12.61 -6.93
C SER A 69 -10.22 -12.63 -7.99
N ARG A 70 -9.46 -11.54 -8.13
CA ARG A 70 -8.37 -11.37 -9.11
C ARG A 70 -6.99 -11.18 -8.48
N LEU A 71 -6.86 -11.12 -7.15
CA LEU A 71 -5.57 -10.96 -6.46
C LEU A 71 -4.45 -11.91 -6.96
N PRO A 72 -4.70 -13.21 -7.26
CA PRO A 72 -3.67 -14.08 -7.83
C PRO A 72 -3.18 -13.65 -9.22
N GLU A 73 -4.06 -13.11 -10.07
CA GLU A 73 -3.72 -12.58 -11.39
C GLU A 73 -3.02 -11.22 -11.28
N ILE A 74 -3.44 -10.37 -10.33
CA ILE A 74 -2.86 -9.03 -10.11
C ILE A 74 -1.43 -9.15 -9.57
N ALA A 75 -1.19 -10.08 -8.64
CA ALA A 75 0.15 -10.42 -8.16
C ALA A 75 1.02 -11.01 -9.29
N ALA A 76 0.49 -11.94 -10.10
CA ALA A 76 1.19 -12.49 -11.26
C ALA A 76 1.53 -11.42 -12.32
N ALA A 77 0.68 -10.40 -12.45
CA ALA A 77 0.90 -9.24 -13.30
C ALA A 77 1.89 -8.21 -12.70
N GLY A 78 2.43 -8.44 -11.50
CA GLY A 78 3.50 -7.65 -10.90
C GLY A 78 3.08 -6.37 -10.17
N TYR A 79 1.79 -6.17 -9.90
CA TYR A 79 1.34 -4.99 -9.16
C TYR A 79 1.55 -5.14 -7.67
N LYS A 80 2.25 -4.18 -7.06
CA LYS A 80 2.50 -4.12 -5.63
C LYS A 80 1.30 -3.59 -4.84
N SER A 81 0.47 -2.76 -5.48
CA SER A 81 -0.67 -2.15 -4.81
C SER A 81 -1.86 -1.93 -5.74
N ILE A 82 -3.02 -1.74 -5.14
CA ILE A 82 -4.28 -1.48 -5.85
C ILE A 82 -4.91 -0.20 -5.30
N GLN A 83 -5.17 0.79 -6.17
CA GLN A 83 -6.09 1.89 -5.84
C GLN A 83 -7.53 1.43 -6.09
N THR A 84 -8.37 1.49 -5.05
CA THR A 84 -9.83 1.41 -5.20
C THR A 84 -10.41 2.77 -5.60
N SER A 85 -11.58 2.82 -6.23
CA SER A 85 -12.38 4.05 -6.26
C SER A 85 -12.89 4.41 -4.84
N PRO A 86 -13.41 5.64 -4.60
CA PRO A 86 -13.79 6.07 -3.26
C PRO A 86 -14.78 5.14 -2.55
N ILE A 87 -14.41 4.73 -1.34
CA ILE A 87 -15.14 3.72 -0.54
C ILE A 87 -16.25 4.32 0.34
N GLN A 88 -16.45 5.64 0.28
CA GLN A 88 -17.48 6.38 1.04
C GLN A 88 -18.89 6.03 0.54
N GLY A 89 -19.90 6.25 1.39
CA GLY A 89 -21.31 6.13 0.99
C GLY A 89 -21.64 7.11 -0.15
N THR A 90 -22.27 6.63 -1.22
CA THR A 90 -22.57 7.40 -2.45
C THR A 90 -24.00 7.94 -2.49
N LYS A 91 -24.25 9.00 -3.26
CA LYS A 91 -25.57 9.65 -3.27
C LYS A 91 -26.71 8.86 -3.94
N GLU A 92 -26.38 7.92 -4.82
CA GLU A 92 -27.33 7.11 -5.60
C GLU A 92 -26.80 5.68 -5.77
N ASN A 93 -27.67 4.68 -5.68
CA ASN A 93 -27.34 3.27 -5.90
C ASN A 93 -27.32 2.89 -7.40
N THR A 94 -26.91 3.80 -8.27
CA THR A 94 -26.81 3.56 -9.72
C THR A 94 -25.60 2.68 -10.04
N MET A 95 -25.80 1.67 -10.90
CA MET A 95 -24.75 0.76 -11.36
C MET A 95 -24.34 1.01 -12.82
N ASN A 96 -24.84 2.08 -13.44
CA ASN A 96 -24.50 2.42 -14.83
C ASN A 96 -23.07 2.99 -14.89
N GLY A 97 -22.21 2.46 -15.78
CA GLY A 97 -20.83 2.94 -15.95
C GLY A 97 -20.71 4.44 -16.27
N SER A 98 -21.72 5.01 -16.94
CA SER A 98 -21.78 6.45 -17.23
C SER A 98 -22.12 7.32 -16.01
N SER A 99 -22.47 6.70 -14.89
CA SER A 99 -22.67 7.32 -13.58
C SER A 99 -21.46 7.17 -12.65
N TRP A 100 -20.25 6.86 -13.17
CA TRP A 100 -19.03 6.70 -12.37
C TRP A 100 -18.78 7.84 -11.36
N TRP A 101 -19.17 9.07 -11.71
CA TRP A 101 -19.08 10.28 -10.89
C TRP A 101 -19.84 10.17 -9.55
N VAL A 102 -20.71 9.18 -9.39
CA VAL A 102 -21.45 8.92 -8.15
C VAL A 102 -20.53 8.48 -7.02
N LEU A 103 -19.40 7.84 -7.34
CA LEU A 103 -18.34 7.47 -6.40
C LEU A 103 -17.61 8.71 -5.87
N TYR A 104 -17.44 9.73 -6.72
CA TYR A 104 -16.81 11.01 -6.39
C TYR A 104 -17.81 12.04 -5.82
N GLN A 105 -19.00 11.58 -5.42
CA GLN A 105 -20.05 12.36 -4.76
C GLN A 105 -20.49 11.66 -3.46
N PRO A 106 -19.67 11.72 -2.41
CA PRO A 106 -19.97 11.08 -1.13
C PRO A 106 -21.09 11.80 -0.39
N ILE A 107 -21.84 11.06 0.40
CA ILE A 107 -22.86 11.58 1.33
C ILE A 107 -22.41 11.54 2.80
N ASN A 108 -21.31 10.84 3.11
CA ASN A 108 -20.80 10.68 4.47
C ASN A 108 -19.30 10.31 4.50
N PHE A 109 -18.78 10.12 5.71
CA PHE A 109 -17.45 9.59 6.00
C PHE A 109 -17.59 8.20 6.65
N SER A 110 -18.19 7.25 5.91
CA SER A 110 -18.43 5.87 6.35
C SER A 110 -18.12 4.89 5.22
N ILE A 111 -17.53 3.74 5.53
CA ILE A 111 -17.13 2.75 4.52
C ILE A 111 -18.33 1.94 4.01
N GLY A 112 -18.53 1.95 2.70
CA GLY A 112 -19.39 1.05 1.95
C GLY A 112 -20.44 1.77 1.10
N ASN A 113 -20.62 1.29 -0.12
CA ASN A 113 -21.62 1.80 -1.07
C ASN A 113 -22.12 0.68 -2.01
N ALA A 114 -23.19 0.96 -2.75
CA ALA A 114 -23.84 -0.04 -3.61
C ALA A 114 -22.96 -0.49 -4.80
N GLN A 115 -22.00 0.33 -5.22
CA GLN A 115 -21.13 0.09 -6.36
C GLN A 115 -19.96 -0.82 -6.01
N LEU A 116 -19.29 -0.56 -4.87
CA LEU A 116 -18.05 -1.24 -4.50
C LEU A 116 -18.28 -2.39 -3.50
N GLY A 117 -19.28 -2.26 -2.62
CA GLY A 117 -19.61 -3.24 -1.59
C GLY A 117 -19.64 -2.66 -0.17
N SER A 118 -19.82 -3.53 0.81
CA SER A 118 -19.89 -3.20 2.24
C SER A 118 -18.52 -3.10 2.93
N ARG A 119 -18.49 -2.49 4.13
CA ARG A 119 -17.32 -2.46 5.03
C ARG A 119 -16.71 -3.84 5.32
N GLU A 120 -17.52 -4.88 5.39
CA GLU A 120 -17.02 -6.26 5.59
C GLU A 120 -16.38 -6.84 4.31
N GLN A 121 -16.92 -6.51 3.13
CA GLN A 121 -16.28 -6.88 1.86
C GLN A 121 -14.97 -6.12 1.63
N PHE A 122 -14.87 -4.87 2.11
CA PHE A 122 -13.60 -4.14 2.14
C PHE A 122 -12.57 -4.80 3.06
N ARG A 123 -12.97 -5.21 4.27
CA ARG A 123 -12.12 -5.97 5.21
C ARG A 123 -11.62 -7.29 4.59
N LEU A 124 -12.52 -8.04 3.96
CA LEU A 124 -12.20 -9.30 3.27
C LEU A 124 -11.31 -9.11 2.04
N LEU A 125 -11.37 -7.95 1.37
CA LEU A 125 -10.41 -7.60 0.31
C LEU A 125 -9.01 -7.41 0.88
N CYS A 126 -8.87 -6.61 1.94
CA CYS A 126 -7.56 -6.31 2.54
C CYS A 126 -6.93 -7.56 3.17
N GLU A 127 -7.71 -8.34 3.94
CA GLU A 127 -7.28 -9.62 4.53
C GLU A 127 -6.78 -10.62 3.47
N GLU A 128 -7.41 -10.68 2.30
CA GLU A 128 -6.96 -11.55 1.21
C GLU A 128 -5.77 -10.94 0.45
N ALA A 129 -5.69 -9.62 0.29
CA ALA A 129 -4.62 -8.93 -0.46
C ALA A 129 -3.23 -9.07 0.21
N GLU A 130 -3.19 -8.99 1.54
CA GLU A 130 -1.99 -9.26 2.35
C GLU A 130 -1.38 -10.64 2.04
N ARG A 131 -2.23 -11.66 1.77
CA ARG A 131 -1.79 -13.02 1.43
C ARG A 131 -1.07 -13.12 0.07
N TYR A 132 -1.11 -12.06 -0.73
CA TYR A 132 -0.38 -11.89 -1.99
C TYR A 132 0.71 -10.81 -1.90
N GLY A 133 0.90 -10.18 -0.73
CA GLY A 133 1.82 -9.04 -0.54
C GLY A 133 1.37 -7.74 -1.23
N ILE A 134 0.07 -7.63 -1.55
CA ILE A 134 -0.53 -6.50 -2.27
C ILE A 134 -1.11 -5.50 -1.25
N ASN A 135 -0.65 -4.25 -1.33
CA ASN A 135 -1.17 -3.16 -0.49
C ASN A 135 -2.44 -2.52 -1.10
N ILE A 136 -3.44 -2.21 -0.28
CA ILE A 136 -4.69 -1.54 -0.67
C ILE A 136 -4.61 -0.04 -0.40
N ILE A 137 -4.63 0.75 -1.48
CA ILE A 137 -4.70 2.22 -1.44
C ILE A 137 -6.18 2.61 -1.63
N VAL A 138 -6.70 3.38 -0.69
CA VAL A 138 -8.07 3.90 -0.73
C VAL A 138 -8.09 5.29 -1.37
N ASP A 139 -8.96 5.51 -2.35
CA ASP A 139 -9.27 6.85 -2.85
C ASP A 139 -10.24 7.58 -1.89
N VAL A 140 -9.98 8.85 -1.61
CA VAL A 140 -10.60 9.61 -0.52
C VAL A 140 -11.08 10.97 -1.02
N VAL A 141 -12.39 11.18 -0.98
CA VAL A 141 -13.02 12.47 -1.26
C VAL A 141 -13.22 13.23 0.05
N ALA A 142 -12.29 14.13 0.35
CA ALA A 142 -12.31 14.98 1.54
C ALA A 142 -12.68 16.46 1.27
N ASN A 143 -12.64 16.90 0.01
CA ASN A 143 -12.87 18.29 -0.38
C ASN A 143 -14.36 18.69 -0.39
N HIS A 144 -15.24 17.79 -0.80
CA HIS A 144 -16.63 18.10 -1.14
C HIS A 144 -17.59 16.94 -0.85
N THR A 145 -18.88 17.17 -1.06
CA THR A 145 -19.92 16.12 -0.99
C THR A 145 -20.78 16.08 -2.25
N ALA A 146 -21.76 15.18 -2.27
CA ALA A 146 -22.79 15.09 -3.28
C ALA A 146 -23.60 16.39 -3.48
N ASN A 147 -23.85 16.78 -4.74
CA ASN A 147 -24.73 17.90 -5.06
C ASN A 147 -26.23 17.52 -5.11
N ALA A 148 -27.08 18.49 -4.76
CA ALA A 148 -28.54 18.37 -4.80
C ALA A 148 -29.14 18.44 -6.21
N GLY A 149 -28.34 18.78 -7.22
CA GLY A 149 -28.74 18.85 -8.63
C GLY A 149 -27.82 19.77 -9.43
N GLY A 150 -28.14 20.00 -10.71
CA GLY A 150 -27.46 20.98 -11.55
C GLY A 150 -27.95 22.42 -11.34
N GLY A 151 -27.32 23.37 -12.03
CA GLY A 151 -27.71 24.79 -11.99
C GLY A 151 -27.55 25.39 -10.60
N SER A 152 -28.58 26.07 -10.09
CA SER A 152 -28.55 26.69 -8.75
C SER A 152 -28.42 25.69 -7.58
N LEU A 153 -28.56 24.38 -7.83
CA LEU A 153 -28.36 23.33 -6.82
C LEU A 153 -26.95 22.73 -6.83
N GLN A 154 -26.07 23.15 -7.76
CA GLN A 154 -24.75 22.57 -7.97
C GLN A 154 -23.83 22.64 -6.73
N TYR A 155 -23.93 23.73 -5.98
CA TYR A 155 -23.17 23.98 -4.75
C TYR A 155 -24.01 23.77 -3.47
N THR A 156 -25.20 23.17 -3.60
CA THR A 156 -26.06 22.80 -2.47
C THR A 156 -25.87 21.32 -2.13
N PRO A 157 -25.59 20.94 -0.87
CA PRO A 157 -25.43 19.53 -0.48
C PRO A 157 -26.72 18.72 -0.68
N ALA A 158 -26.60 17.52 -1.24
CA ALA A 158 -27.72 16.62 -1.54
C ALA A 158 -28.54 16.30 -0.29
N TYR A 159 -29.86 16.12 -0.43
CA TYR A 159 -30.76 15.94 0.73
C TYR A 159 -30.37 14.75 1.64
N ASN A 160 -29.72 13.74 1.06
CA ASN A 160 -29.22 12.52 1.69
C ASN A 160 -27.75 12.57 2.12
N VAL A 161 -27.03 13.71 1.94
CA VAL A 161 -25.83 13.98 2.74
C VAL A 161 -26.21 13.93 4.21
N ASP A 162 -25.39 13.23 5.01
CA ASP A 162 -25.61 12.92 6.42
C ASP A 162 -26.14 14.15 7.20
N PRO A 163 -27.28 14.07 7.92
CA PRO A 163 -27.89 15.24 8.54
C PRO A 163 -27.01 16.00 9.54
N TRP A 164 -26.03 15.35 10.18
CA TRP A 164 -25.08 16.01 11.08
C TRP A 164 -24.06 16.86 10.31
N LEU A 165 -23.68 16.45 9.10
CA LEU A 165 -22.78 17.13 8.19
C LEU A 165 -23.53 18.24 7.43
N ARG A 166 -24.65 17.89 6.79
CA ARG A 166 -25.44 18.80 5.96
C ARG A 166 -26.07 19.97 6.71
N ASN A 167 -26.53 19.77 7.95
CA ASN A 167 -27.25 20.83 8.68
C ASN A 167 -26.32 21.77 9.49
N ASN A 168 -25.00 21.54 9.53
CA ASN A 168 -24.06 22.43 10.22
C ASN A 168 -23.43 23.41 9.23
N SER A 169 -23.84 24.68 9.29
CA SER A 169 -23.32 25.75 8.40
C SER A 169 -21.80 25.95 8.49
N ASN A 170 -21.16 25.53 9.59
CA ASN A 170 -19.72 25.72 9.79
C ASN A 170 -18.86 24.64 9.09
N PHE A 171 -19.47 23.67 8.41
CA PHE A 171 -18.77 22.65 7.62
C PHE A 171 -18.72 22.98 6.12
N TRP A 172 -19.28 24.11 5.69
CA TRP A 172 -19.38 24.50 4.28
C TRP A 172 -18.67 25.82 4.03
N HIS A 173 -18.08 25.96 2.85
CA HIS A 173 -17.68 27.27 2.33
C HIS A 173 -18.88 28.00 1.68
N GLU A 174 -18.63 29.11 0.99
CA GLU A 174 -19.64 29.79 0.18
C GLU A 174 -20.19 28.83 -0.91
N ALA A 175 -21.51 28.79 -1.10
CA ALA A 175 -22.17 27.93 -2.10
C ALA A 175 -21.96 28.47 -3.54
N ARG A 176 -20.71 28.47 -3.98
CA ARG A 176 -20.19 29.14 -5.18
C ARG A 176 -19.09 28.30 -5.82
N GLY A 177 -18.87 28.49 -7.13
CA GLY A 177 -17.79 27.84 -7.88
C GLY A 177 -16.58 28.72 -8.17
N VAL A 178 -15.45 28.09 -8.51
CA VAL A 178 -14.18 28.75 -8.90
C VAL A 178 -14.35 29.55 -10.20
N ASP A 179 -14.21 30.88 -10.14
CA ASP A 179 -14.24 31.76 -11.32
C ASP A 179 -12.84 31.97 -11.93
N ASN A 180 -11.79 32.05 -11.10
CA ASN A 180 -10.40 32.24 -11.51
C ASN A 180 -9.46 31.17 -10.95
N TRP A 181 -9.05 30.25 -11.82
CA TRP A 181 -8.16 29.12 -11.49
C TRP A 181 -6.69 29.53 -11.19
N ASN A 182 -6.36 30.82 -11.30
CA ASN A 182 -5.07 31.38 -10.84
C ASN A 182 -5.18 32.09 -9.48
N ASP A 183 -6.37 32.17 -8.89
CA ASP A 183 -6.58 32.70 -7.53
C ASP A 183 -6.57 31.54 -6.53
N ARG A 184 -5.53 31.49 -5.69
CA ARG A 184 -5.35 30.40 -4.72
C ARG A 184 -6.50 30.31 -3.71
N TRP A 185 -7.07 31.46 -3.29
CA TRP A 185 -8.21 31.47 -2.39
C TRP A 185 -9.44 30.83 -3.03
N GLN A 186 -9.75 31.18 -4.29
CA GLN A 186 -10.88 30.57 -4.99
C GLN A 186 -10.66 29.07 -5.21
N VAL A 187 -9.44 28.69 -5.61
CA VAL A 187 -9.06 27.29 -5.82
C VAL A 187 -9.21 26.44 -4.55
N THR A 188 -9.07 26.99 -3.34
CA THR A 188 -9.19 26.20 -2.09
C THR A 188 -10.39 26.51 -1.20
N GLN A 189 -11.26 27.46 -1.57
CA GLN A 189 -12.38 27.89 -0.72
C GLN A 189 -13.70 28.07 -1.50
N TRP A 190 -13.75 27.77 -2.80
CA TRP A 190 -14.96 27.70 -3.61
C TRP A 190 -15.00 26.38 -4.39
N GLY A 191 -16.20 25.84 -4.61
CA GLY A 191 -16.39 24.48 -5.09
C GLY A 191 -15.98 24.23 -6.54
N ILE A 192 -15.42 23.06 -6.80
CA ILE A 192 -15.06 22.56 -8.14
C ILE A 192 -16.27 22.00 -8.92
N GLY A 193 -17.41 22.67 -8.81
CA GLY A 193 -18.71 22.20 -9.33
C GLY A 193 -19.49 21.29 -8.37
N LEU A 194 -19.05 21.19 -7.12
CA LEU A 194 -19.70 20.44 -6.03
C LEU A 194 -19.74 21.26 -4.72
N PRO A 195 -20.61 20.92 -3.75
CA PRO A 195 -20.70 21.58 -2.44
C PRO A 195 -19.42 21.40 -1.63
N ASP A 196 -18.74 22.51 -1.37
CA ASP A 196 -17.37 22.57 -0.89
C ASP A 196 -17.30 22.60 0.64
N LEU A 197 -16.42 21.77 1.21
CA LEU A 197 -16.30 21.59 2.66
C LEU A 197 -15.28 22.57 3.26
N ASN A 198 -15.65 23.15 4.40
CA ASN A 198 -14.74 23.93 5.23
C ASN A 198 -13.78 22.99 5.98
N THR A 199 -12.72 22.55 5.29
CA THR A 199 -11.80 21.54 5.82
C THR A 199 -10.96 22.04 7.01
N ALA A 200 -10.86 23.35 7.20
CA ALA A 200 -10.27 23.97 8.39
C ALA A 200 -11.02 23.64 9.69
N ASN A 201 -12.30 23.21 9.60
CA ASN A 201 -13.10 22.90 10.77
C ASN A 201 -12.62 21.61 11.48
N GLN A 202 -12.12 21.76 12.70
CA GLN A 202 -11.54 20.66 13.48
C GLN A 202 -12.52 19.50 13.75
N GLN A 203 -13.82 19.77 13.87
CA GLN A 203 -14.81 18.71 14.05
C GLN A 203 -15.02 17.91 12.75
N LEU A 204 -14.94 18.56 11.58
CA LEU A 204 -14.96 17.88 10.29
C LEU A 204 -13.69 17.04 10.09
N GLN A 205 -12.52 17.62 10.38
CA GLN A 205 -11.24 16.88 10.36
C GLN A 205 -11.29 15.64 11.26
N THR A 206 -11.89 15.75 12.45
CA THR A 206 -12.08 14.61 13.37
C THR A 206 -12.89 13.48 12.72
N SER A 207 -13.96 13.78 11.99
CA SER A 207 -14.74 12.77 11.25
C SER A 207 -13.97 12.15 10.08
N ILE A 208 -13.16 12.93 9.37
CA ILE A 208 -12.29 12.44 8.29
C ILE A 208 -11.21 11.52 8.86
N ILE A 209 -10.53 11.92 9.95
CA ILE A 209 -9.57 11.10 10.69
C ILE A 209 -10.20 9.78 11.17
N ALA A 210 -11.43 9.83 11.69
CA ALA A 210 -12.15 8.63 12.13
C ALA A 210 -12.42 7.65 10.96
N PHE A 211 -12.83 8.14 9.79
CA PHE A 211 -13.02 7.33 8.58
C PHE A 211 -11.73 6.72 8.06
N LEU A 212 -10.64 7.50 8.00
CA LEU A 212 -9.34 7.00 7.56
C LEU A 212 -8.79 5.93 8.53
N ASN A 213 -8.92 6.16 9.83
CA ASN A 213 -8.55 5.17 10.85
C ASN A 213 -9.47 3.94 10.87
N ASP A 214 -10.74 4.06 10.47
CA ASP A 214 -11.62 2.90 10.25
C ASP A 214 -11.14 2.06 9.05
N ALA A 215 -10.66 2.69 7.97
CA ALA A 215 -10.09 1.98 6.82
C ALA A 215 -8.75 1.30 7.20
N ILE A 216 -7.85 1.99 7.91
CA ILE A 216 -6.59 1.40 8.42
C ILE A 216 -6.88 0.20 9.32
N ALA A 217 -7.87 0.30 10.21
CA ALA A 217 -8.27 -0.79 11.10
C ALA A 217 -8.90 -2.02 10.40
N LEU A 218 -9.15 -1.93 9.09
CA LEU A 218 -9.61 -3.04 8.24
C LEU A 218 -8.53 -3.55 7.28
N GLY A 219 -7.32 -2.96 7.29
CA GLY A 219 -6.20 -3.34 6.44
C GLY A 219 -5.93 -2.41 5.25
N ALA A 220 -6.34 -1.13 5.29
CA ALA A 220 -5.90 -0.16 4.29
C ALA A 220 -4.44 0.28 4.52
N ASP A 221 -3.62 0.18 3.48
CA ASP A 221 -2.17 0.49 3.48
C ASP A 221 -1.84 1.90 3.00
N GLY A 222 -2.82 2.65 2.51
CA GLY A 222 -2.53 3.93 1.89
C GLY A 222 -3.76 4.69 1.43
N PHE A 223 -3.52 5.95 1.03
CA PHE A 223 -4.58 6.86 0.61
C PHE A 223 -4.17 7.71 -0.60
N ARG A 224 -5.06 7.77 -1.61
CA ARG A 224 -5.06 8.79 -2.66
C ARG A 224 -6.08 9.85 -2.29
N PHE A 225 -5.66 11.08 -2.03
CA PHE A 225 -6.59 12.18 -1.78
C PHE A 225 -7.08 12.77 -3.10
N ASP A 226 -8.40 12.65 -3.33
CA ASP A 226 -9.11 13.30 -4.43
C ASP A 226 -9.07 14.82 -4.31
N ALA A 227 -8.97 15.49 -5.45
CA ALA A 227 -8.98 16.95 -5.54
C ALA A 227 -8.02 17.67 -4.56
N ALA A 228 -6.91 17.05 -4.15
CA ALA A 228 -6.07 17.53 -3.05
C ALA A 228 -5.58 18.99 -3.22
N LYS A 229 -5.35 19.43 -4.45
CA LYS A 229 -5.12 20.83 -4.87
C LYS A 229 -6.12 21.85 -4.31
N HIS A 230 -7.34 21.42 -4.04
CA HIS A 230 -8.47 22.23 -3.61
C HIS A 230 -8.66 22.25 -2.09
N ILE A 231 -7.91 21.43 -1.35
CA ILE A 231 -7.85 21.48 0.12
C ILE A 231 -6.64 22.32 0.54
N GLU A 232 -6.88 23.34 1.37
CA GLU A 232 -5.89 24.37 1.72
C GLU A 232 -4.60 23.83 2.38
N LEU A 233 -3.50 24.56 2.22
CA LEU A 233 -2.22 24.27 2.83
C LEU A 233 -1.98 25.14 4.08
N PRO A 234 -1.21 24.65 5.09
CA PRO A 234 -0.76 25.49 6.20
C PRO A 234 0.10 26.70 5.79
N SER A 235 0.56 26.73 4.54
CA SER A 235 1.40 27.78 3.94
C SER A 235 0.64 28.72 2.99
N ASP A 236 -0.67 28.56 2.81
CA ASP A 236 -1.45 29.46 1.96
C ASP A 236 -1.57 30.86 2.59
N PRO A 237 -1.57 31.95 1.79
CA PRO A 237 -1.54 33.31 2.33
C PRO A 237 -2.84 33.74 3.02
N TYR A 238 -3.95 33.11 2.65
CA TYR A 238 -5.29 33.30 3.20
C TYR A 238 -6.03 31.95 3.16
N GLY A 239 -6.93 31.69 4.11
CA GLY A 239 -7.71 30.44 4.15
C GLY A 239 -6.97 29.22 4.71
N ALA A 240 -5.64 29.31 4.87
CA ALA A 240 -4.79 28.25 5.39
C ALA A 240 -5.28 27.62 6.70
N SER A 241 -5.17 26.29 6.78
CA SER A 241 -5.51 25.51 7.96
C SER A 241 -4.47 24.43 8.25
N ASN A 242 -4.67 23.71 9.35
CA ASN A 242 -3.85 22.58 9.76
C ASN A 242 -4.24 21.26 9.08
N PHE A 243 -5.16 21.22 8.08
CA PHE A 243 -5.75 19.98 7.54
C PHE A 243 -4.71 18.88 7.30
N TRP A 244 -3.72 19.13 6.42
CA TRP A 244 -2.72 18.12 6.06
C TRP A 244 -1.85 17.69 7.25
N THR A 245 -1.48 18.62 8.13
CA THR A 245 -0.69 18.30 9.33
C THR A 245 -1.49 17.51 10.38
N ASN A 246 -2.78 17.80 10.55
CA ASN A 246 -3.62 17.20 11.58
C ASN A 246 -4.19 15.85 11.11
N VAL A 247 -4.74 15.81 9.90
CA VAL A 247 -5.35 14.60 9.33
C VAL A 247 -4.29 13.53 9.10
N LEU A 248 -3.18 13.84 8.42
CA LEU A 248 -2.10 12.86 8.19
C LEU A 248 -1.29 12.55 9.45
N GLY A 249 -1.19 13.51 10.38
CA GLY A 249 -0.52 13.32 11.68
C GLY A 249 -1.32 12.47 12.68
N SER A 250 -2.63 12.32 12.48
CA SER A 250 -3.52 11.53 13.34
C SER A 250 -3.88 10.15 12.77
N LEU A 251 -3.15 9.68 11.76
CA LEU A 251 -3.35 8.33 11.20
C LEU A 251 -2.59 7.28 12.01
N ASN A 252 -3.30 6.23 12.40
CA ASN A 252 -2.70 5.01 12.93
C ASN A 252 -1.70 4.44 11.90
N ASN A 253 -0.60 3.87 12.37
CA ASN A 253 0.41 3.23 11.51
C ASN A 253 1.03 4.15 10.42
N ARG A 254 0.97 5.49 10.57
CA ARG A 254 1.31 6.48 9.52
C ARG A 254 2.65 6.25 8.82
N SER A 255 3.68 5.75 9.50
CA SER A 255 5.00 5.46 8.92
C SER A 255 4.98 4.39 7.82
N ASN A 256 4.03 3.46 7.88
CA ASN A 256 3.88 2.37 6.92
C ASN A 256 2.82 2.68 5.84
N LEU A 257 2.14 3.83 5.93
CA LEU A 257 1.11 4.22 4.96
C LEU A 257 1.69 4.96 3.75
N TYR A 258 1.42 4.45 2.54
CA TYR A 258 1.70 5.16 1.30
C TYR A 258 0.61 6.20 1.02
N ILE A 259 0.95 7.49 0.98
CA ILE A 259 -0.03 8.57 0.85
C ILE A 259 0.39 9.53 -0.25
N TYR A 260 -0.53 9.79 -1.18
CA TYR A 260 -0.38 10.78 -2.24
C TYR A 260 -1.67 11.57 -2.48
N GLY A 261 -1.55 12.73 -3.11
CA GLY A 261 -2.68 13.61 -3.42
C GLY A 261 -2.74 13.97 -4.89
N GLU A 262 -3.95 14.15 -5.39
CA GLU A 262 -4.13 14.71 -6.72
C GLU A 262 -3.88 16.21 -6.76
N VAL A 263 -2.78 16.59 -7.41
CA VAL A 263 -2.39 18.00 -7.58
C VAL A 263 -2.18 18.29 -9.06
N LEU A 264 -3.29 18.34 -9.80
CA LEU A 264 -3.29 18.60 -11.24
C LEU A 264 -2.61 19.94 -11.54
N GLN A 265 -1.48 19.88 -12.25
CA GLN A 265 -0.55 21.00 -12.43
C GLN A 265 -1.15 22.13 -13.31
N GLY A 266 -0.85 23.38 -12.96
CA GLY A 266 -1.30 24.60 -13.64
C GLY A 266 -2.30 25.43 -12.83
N GLY A 267 -2.28 26.75 -13.03
CA GLY A 267 -3.02 27.70 -12.20
C GLY A 267 -2.41 27.79 -10.79
N ALA A 268 -3.24 28.01 -9.77
CA ALA A 268 -2.80 28.09 -8.37
C ALA A 268 -2.63 26.70 -7.72
N ASP A 269 -1.77 25.86 -8.29
CA ASP A 269 -1.60 24.45 -7.90
C ASP A 269 -0.83 24.21 -6.59
N ALA A 270 0.08 25.11 -6.20
CA ALA A 270 1.00 24.94 -5.07
C ALA A 270 1.74 23.57 -5.08
N PHE A 271 2.08 23.05 -6.27
CA PHE A 271 2.52 21.67 -6.50
C PHE A 271 3.70 21.23 -5.61
N ALA A 272 4.74 22.05 -5.50
CA ALA A 272 5.90 21.78 -4.67
C ALA A 272 5.64 21.93 -3.16
N GLN A 273 4.58 22.64 -2.76
CA GLN A 273 4.18 22.79 -1.36
C GLN A 273 3.42 21.55 -0.87
N TYR A 274 2.53 20.96 -1.68
CA TYR A 274 1.86 19.69 -1.35
C TYR A 274 2.85 18.52 -1.18
N ALA A 275 3.93 18.49 -1.98
CA ALA A 275 4.98 17.47 -1.93
C ALA A 275 5.71 17.35 -0.57
N ASN A 276 5.52 18.30 0.37
CA ASN A 276 6.05 18.22 1.73
C ASN A 276 5.22 17.32 2.67
N TYR A 277 3.97 16.99 2.31
CA TYR A 277 3.04 16.25 3.18
C TYR A 277 2.77 14.83 2.68
N MET A 278 2.80 14.64 1.37
CA MET A 278 2.45 13.42 0.63
C MET A 278 3.10 13.45 -0.76
N ASP A 279 3.05 12.34 -1.50
CA ASP A 279 3.45 12.35 -2.92
C ASP A 279 2.38 13.02 -3.80
N VAL A 280 2.74 13.43 -5.01
CA VAL A 280 1.86 14.23 -5.89
C VAL A 280 1.79 13.69 -7.33
N THR A 281 0.67 13.93 -8.01
CA THR A 281 0.41 13.37 -9.34
C THR A 281 1.04 14.19 -10.47
N ALA A 282 1.90 13.56 -11.28
CA ALA A 282 2.62 14.21 -12.38
C ALA A 282 1.77 14.35 -13.66
N SER A 283 0.69 15.14 -13.60
CA SER A 283 -0.27 15.30 -14.70
C SER A 283 0.35 15.79 -16.02
N TYR A 284 1.37 16.66 -15.94
CA TYR A 284 2.11 17.13 -17.12
C TYR A 284 3.02 16.06 -17.72
N TYR A 285 3.60 15.17 -16.91
CA TYR A 285 4.31 14.00 -17.44
C TYR A 285 3.35 13.08 -18.19
N GLY A 286 2.15 12.84 -17.65
CA GLY A 286 1.12 12.07 -18.35
C GLY A 286 0.77 12.67 -19.71
N ASN A 287 0.60 14.00 -19.79
CA ASN A 287 0.40 14.70 -21.06
C ASN A 287 1.59 14.51 -22.03
N ASN A 288 2.83 14.69 -21.55
CA ASN A 288 4.04 14.45 -22.32
C ASN A 288 4.12 13.01 -22.86
N ILE A 289 3.71 12.01 -22.07
CA ILE A 289 3.73 10.58 -22.44
C ILE A 289 2.66 10.27 -23.51
N ARG A 290 1.45 10.84 -23.40
CA ARG A 290 0.43 10.74 -24.47
C ARG A 290 0.96 11.31 -25.79
N HIS A 291 1.65 12.45 -25.74
CA HIS A 291 2.32 13.01 -26.91
C HIS A 291 3.54 12.18 -27.38
N ALA A 292 4.31 11.57 -26.48
CA ALA A 292 5.48 10.75 -26.84
C ALA A 292 5.10 9.59 -27.77
N VAL A 293 3.98 8.91 -27.50
CA VAL A 293 3.43 7.80 -28.31
C VAL A 293 2.64 8.25 -29.56
N GLY A 294 2.67 9.55 -29.89
CA GLY A 294 2.02 10.11 -31.07
C GLY A 294 0.49 10.20 -30.97
N PHE A 295 -0.08 10.29 -29.77
CA PHE A 295 -1.48 10.68 -29.63
C PHE A 295 -1.59 12.20 -29.82
N ASN A 296 -2.48 12.65 -30.71
CA ASN A 296 -2.65 14.06 -31.12
C ASN A 296 -1.34 14.80 -31.52
N SER A 297 -0.31 14.06 -31.95
CA SER A 297 1.05 14.58 -32.13
C SER A 297 1.89 13.66 -33.03
N SER A 298 3.11 14.10 -33.38
CA SER A 298 4.11 13.19 -33.96
C SER A 298 4.85 12.46 -32.84
N LYS A 299 5.06 11.14 -33.01
CA LYS A 299 5.84 10.30 -32.09
C LYS A 299 7.19 10.93 -31.77
N ASN A 300 7.48 11.13 -30.48
CA ASN A 300 8.75 11.68 -30.03
C ASN A 300 9.06 11.22 -28.60
N VAL A 301 9.84 10.15 -28.47
CA VAL A 301 10.25 9.58 -27.18
C VAL A 301 11.04 10.54 -26.29
N ASN A 302 11.59 11.64 -26.83
CA ASN A 302 12.29 12.63 -26.02
C ASN A 302 11.36 13.34 -25.03
N LEU A 303 10.05 13.40 -25.30
CA LEU A 303 9.04 13.94 -24.38
C LEU A 303 8.91 13.09 -23.10
N ALA A 304 9.27 11.80 -23.15
CA ALA A 304 9.21 10.89 -22.02
C ALA A 304 10.41 10.96 -21.06
N LYS A 305 11.39 11.86 -21.30
CA LYS A 305 12.59 11.97 -20.46
C LYS A 305 12.38 12.83 -19.22
N ASP A 306 11.83 14.02 -19.41
CA ASP A 306 11.60 15.00 -18.35
C ASP A 306 10.22 14.76 -17.71
N PHE A 307 10.20 14.62 -16.38
CA PHE A 307 8.99 14.48 -15.58
C PHE A 307 8.15 15.76 -15.50
N ASN A 308 8.67 16.92 -15.94
CA ASN A 308 7.95 18.18 -16.02
C ASN A 308 7.27 18.56 -14.69
N ALA A 309 8.01 18.35 -13.59
CA ALA A 309 7.55 18.37 -12.20
C ALA A 309 8.38 19.38 -11.38
N ALA A 310 8.32 20.66 -11.77
CA ALA A 310 9.20 21.70 -11.23
C ALA A 310 9.10 21.81 -9.70
N GLY A 311 10.25 21.74 -9.02
CA GLY A 311 10.35 21.84 -7.56
C GLY A 311 10.08 20.54 -6.79
N VAL A 312 9.76 19.43 -7.47
CA VAL A 312 9.46 18.14 -6.83
C VAL A 312 10.46 17.07 -7.31
N ALA A 313 10.99 16.27 -6.39
CA ALA A 313 11.88 15.15 -6.72
C ALA A 313 11.08 13.99 -7.35
N PRO A 314 11.64 13.22 -8.30
CA PRO A 314 10.92 12.08 -8.89
C PRO A 314 10.45 11.05 -7.87
N SER A 315 11.18 10.87 -6.77
CA SER A 315 10.80 10.05 -5.60
C SER A 315 9.68 10.64 -4.73
N ARG A 316 8.88 11.57 -5.29
CA ARG A 316 7.65 12.11 -4.71
C ARG A 316 6.51 12.19 -5.76
N LEU A 317 6.66 11.50 -6.90
CA LEU A 317 5.73 11.56 -8.03
C LEU A 317 5.01 10.24 -8.26
N VAL A 318 3.68 10.32 -8.35
CA VAL A 318 2.86 9.28 -9.00
C VAL A 318 2.73 9.62 -10.48
N THR A 319 3.18 8.71 -11.35
CA THR A 319 3.23 8.89 -12.81
C THR A 319 2.27 7.96 -13.54
N TRP A 320 1.62 8.44 -14.60
CA TRP A 320 0.67 7.66 -15.40
C TRP A 320 0.77 7.99 -16.89
N VAL A 321 0.16 7.15 -17.73
CA VAL A 321 -0.16 7.48 -19.15
C VAL A 321 -1.44 8.31 -19.21
N GLU A 322 -2.45 7.88 -18.47
CA GLU A 322 -3.77 8.48 -18.34
C GLU A 322 -4.29 8.27 -16.92
N SER A 323 -5.17 9.16 -16.47
CA SER A 323 -5.95 9.00 -15.24
C SER A 323 -7.42 8.76 -15.58
N HIS A 324 -8.23 8.55 -14.55
CA HIS A 324 -9.67 8.48 -14.74
C HIS A 324 -10.24 9.80 -15.28
N ASP A 325 -9.72 10.97 -14.92
CA ASP A 325 -10.12 12.25 -15.51
C ASP A 325 -9.88 12.33 -17.00
N THR A 326 -8.65 12.04 -17.45
CA THR A 326 -8.29 12.19 -18.86
C THR A 326 -9.09 11.21 -19.73
N TYR A 327 -9.46 10.05 -19.17
CA TYR A 327 -10.29 9.08 -19.84
C TYR A 327 -11.79 9.40 -19.77
N ALA A 328 -12.32 9.74 -18.59
CA ALA A 328 -13.75 9.71 -18.27
C ALA A 328 -14.44 11.08 -18.38
N ASN A 329 -13.74 12.20 -18.20
CA ASN A 329 -14.35 13.53 -18.27
C ASN A 329 -14.74 13.92 -19.71
N ASP A 330 -15.57 14.96 -19.85
CA ASP A 330 -16.13 15.40 -21.14
C ASP A 330 -15.09 16.02 -22.08
N SER A 331 -13.89 16.35 -21.60
CA SER A 331 -12.74 16.72 -22.43
C SER A 331 -12.24 15.56 -23.32
N ASN A 332 -12.50 14.31 -22.92
CA ASN A 332 -12.10 13.08 -23.63
C ASN A 332 -10.58 13.01 -23.97
N GLU A 333 -9.73 13.58 -23.11
CA GLU A 333 -8.28 13.77 -23.33
C GLU A 333 -7.48 12.52 -23.71
N SER A 334 -7.87 11.34 -23.22
CA SER A 334 -7.23 10.06 -23.54
C SER A 334 -8.21 8.99 -24.02
N THR A 335 -9.53 9.25 -23.99
CA THR A 335 -10.60 8.29 -24.34
C THR A 335 -10.34 7.56 -25.66
N TYR A 336 -9.81 8.27 -26.67
CA TYR A 336 -9.57 7.75 -28.01
C TYR A 336 -8.15 7.18 -28.24
N MET A 337 -7.29 7.13 -27.21
CA MET A 337 -6.04 6.36 -27.27
C MET A 337 -6.36 4.87 -27.47
N ASN A 338 -5.61 4.23 -28.36
CA ASN A 338 -5.70 2.78 -28.57
C ASN A 338 -4.77 2.01 -27.63
N GLU A 339 -5.00 0.70 -27.48
CA GLU A 339 -4.25 -0.15 -26.54
C GLU A 339 -2.74 -0.20 -26.84
N TRP A 340 -2.33 -0.09 -28.11
CA TRP A 340 -0.91 -0.01 -28.46
C TRP A 340 -0.26 1.27 -27.92
N GLN A 341 -0.93 2.42 -28.02
CA GLN A 341 -0.45 3.68 -27.43
C GLN A 341 -0.37 3.59 -25.90
N LEU A 342 -1.35 2.95 -25.26
CA LEU A 342 -1.36 2.74 -23.81
C LEU A 342 -0.20 1.85 -23.36
N LYS A 343 0.05 0.71 -24.04
CA LYS A 343 1.18 -0.18 -23.69
C LYS A 343 2.54 0.46 -23.94
N MET A 344 2.70 1.21 -25.04
CA MET A 344 3.93 1.96 -25.30
C MET A 344 4.16 3.06 -24.26
N GLY A 345 3.11 3.77 -23.86
CA GLY A 345 3.19 4.77 -22.80
C GLY A 345 3.51 4.13 -21.44
N TRP A 346 2.91 2.97 -21.15
CA TRP A 346 3.17 2.23 -19.91
C TRP A 346 4.64 1.81 -19.81
N ALA A 347 5.18 1.26 -20.90
CA ALA A 347 6.59 0.92 -21.00
C ALA A 347 7.54 2.12 -20.83
N MET A 348 7.08 3.35 -21.12
CA MET A 348 7.87 4.58 -20.86
C MET A 348 7.78 5.11 -19.43
N VAL A 349 6.68 4.87 -18.70
CA VAL A 349 6.54 5.33 -17.29
C VAL A 349 7.02 4.27 -16.31
N ALA A 350 6.58 3.02 -16.45
CA ALA A 350 6.86 1.97 -15.47
C ALA A 350 8.27 1.38 -15.60
N SER A 351 9.03 1.64 -16.67
CA SER A 351 10.46 1.29 -16.70
C SER A 351 11.36 2.27 -15.93
N ARG A 352 10.86 3.49 -15.61
CA ARG A 352 11.63 4.54 -14.94
C ARG A 352 12.04 4.16 -13.52
N ALA A 353 13.07 4.81 -13.00
CA ALA A 353 13.40 4.79 -11.58
C ALA A 353 12.63 5.87 -10.80
N GLN A 354 12.62 5.72 -9.47
CA GLN A 354 12.17 6.69 -8.46
C GLN A 354 10.66 7.02 -8.44
N THR A 355 9.98 7.03 -9.58
CA THR A 355 8.54 7.37 -9.67
C THR A 355 7.65 6.15 -9.49
N VAL A 356 6.62 6.27 -8.65
CA VAL A 356 5.59 5.23 -8.48
C VAL A 356 4.62 5.29 -9.66
N SER A 357 4.60 4.26 -10.51
CA SER A 357 3.77 4.26 -11.72
C SER A 357 2.39 3.66 -11.49
N LEU A 358 1.36 4.34 -11.98
CA LEU A 358 -0.05 3.98 -11.88
C LEU A 358 -0.64 3.54 -13.22
N PHE A 359 -1.11 2.30 -13.27
CA PHE A 359 -1.84 1.75 -14.41
C PHE A 359 -3.34 2.01 -14.22
N PHE A 360 -3.90 2.94 -15.00
CA PHE A 360 -5.34 3.14 -15.04
C PHE A 360 -6.02 2.02 -15.84
N ASN A 361 -6.88 1.23 -15.19
CA ASN A 361 -7.64 0.20 -15.89
C ASN A 361 -8.97 0.73 -16.43
N ARG A 362 -9.12 0.69 -17.76
CA ARG A 362 -10.35 1.08 -18.47
C ARG A 362 -11.49 0.07 -18.24
N PRO A 363 -12.76 0.51 -18.21
CA PRO A 363 -13.92 -0.37 -18.22
C PRO A 363 -13.89 -1.43 -19.33
N ALA A 364 -14.45 -2.62 -19.06
CA ALA A 364 -14.53 -3.70 -20.02
C ALA A 364 -15.58 -3.44 -21.12
N GLY A 365 -15.35 -4.00 -22.30
CA GLY A 365 -16.30 -3.96 -23.42
C GLY A 365 -16.16 -2.76 -24.35
N ASN A 366 -17.08 -2.66 -25.31
CA ASN A 366 -16.97 -1.72 -26.43
C ASN A 366 -17.48 -0.32 -26.08
N GLY A 367 -16.65 0.49 -25.43
CA GLY A 367 -16.86 1.94 -25.29
C GLY A 367 -16.58 2.50 -23.91
N LYS A 368 -16.50 3.84 -23.83
CA LYS A 368 -16.07 4.65 -22.67
C LYS A 368 -16.60 4.13 -21.32
N PHE A 369 -17.87 3.74 -21.29
CA PHE A 369 -18.62 3.33 -20.10
C PHE A 369 -19.40 2.01 -20.30
N ALA A 370 -18.84 1.07 -21.07
CA ALA A 370 -19.56 -0.15 -21.48
C ALA A 370 -19.82 -1.16 -20.35
N ALA A 371 -19.00 -1.18 -19.30
CA ALA A 371 -19.22 -1.99 -18.11
C ALA A 371 -20.02 -1.24 -17.03
N SER A 372 -20.88 -1.97 -16.32
CA SER A 372 -21.51 -1.50 -15.07
C SER A 372 -20.46 -1.19 -14.00
N LEU A 373 -20.77 -0.26 -13.09
CA LEU A 373 -20.01 -0.07 -11.86
C LEU A 373 -20.03 -1.36 -11.03
N GLY A 374 -18.94 -1.63 -10.31
CA GLY A 374 -18.71 -2.87 -9.57
C GLY A 374 -18.05 -3.99 -10.39
N ASN A 375 -18.11 -3.94 -11.72
CA ASN A 375 -17.41 -4.91 -12.59
C ASN A 375 -15.91 -4.61 -12.69
N ALA A 376 -15.12 -5.65 -12.97
CA ALA A 376 -13.74 -5.47 -13.43
C ALA A 376 -13.69 -4.88 -14.84
N GLY A 377 -12.60 -4.17 -15.14
CA GLY A 377 -12.34 -3.56 -16.45
C GLY A 377 -11.68 -4.51 -17.46
N ASN A 378 -11.11 -3.96 -18.53
CA ASN A 378 -10.50 -4.75 -19.60
C ASN A 378 -9.22 -5.47 -19.15
N ASP A 379 -8.78 -6.49 -19.88
CA ASP A 379 -7.61 -7.32 -19.50
C ASP A 379 -6.24 -6.66 -19.80
N LEU A 380 -6.20 -5.39 -20.19
CA LEU A 380 -4.95 -4.73 -20.62
C LEU A 380 -3.89 -4.65 -19.50
N TRP A 381 -4.31 -4.61 -18.23
CA TRP A 381 -3.41 -4.63 -17.07
C TRP A 381 -2.59 -5.92 -16.93
N LYS A 382 -3.04 -7.02 -17.56
CA LYS A 382 -2.34 -8.33 -17.60
C LYS A 382 -1.91 -8.73 -19.02
N ASP A 383 -1.84 -7.77 -19.96
CA ASP A 383 -1.19 -8.00 -21.25
C ASP A 383 0.29 -8.39 -21.03
N PRO A 384 0.85 -9.39 -21.74
CA PRO A 384 2.21 -9.86 -21.46
C PRO A 384 3.33 -8.80 -21.62
N ASP A 385 3.13 -7.76 -22.44
CA ASP A 385 4.09 -6.63 -22.48
C ASP A 385 4.01 -5.78 -21.20
N VAL A 386 2.80 -5.57 -20.67
CA VAL A 386 2.56 -4.83 -19.41
C VAL A 386 3.13 -5.60 -18.23
N VAL A 387 2.85 -6.90 -18.15
CA VAL A 387 3.39 -7.79 -17.11
C VAL A 387 4.92 -7.83 -17.13
N ALA A 388 5.53 -7.92 -18.33
CA ALA A 388 7.00 -7.90 -18.45
C ALA A 388 7.62 -6.59 -17.94
N VAL A 389 6.98 -5.44 -18.18
CA VAL A 389 7.43 -4.13 -17.66
C VAL A 389 7.23 -4.02 -16.15
N ASN A 390 6.13 -4.54 -15.60
CA ASN A 390 5.89 -4.52 -14.15
C ASN A 390 6.94 -5.37 -13.40
N GLN A 391 7.19 -6.58 -13.89
CA GLN A 391 8.24 -7.46 -13.36
C GLN A 391 9.64 -6.83 -13.52
N PHE A 392 9.89 -6.05 -14.59
CA PHE A 392 11.11 -5.26 -14.73
C PHE A 392 11.21 -4.16 -13.68
N HIS A 393 10.13 -3.40 -13.41
CA HIS A 393 10.13 -2.36 -12.39
C HIS A 393 10.56 -2.92 -11.03
N ASN A 394 9.90 -3.99 -10.60
CA ASN A 394 10.13 -4.65 -9.31
C ASN A 394 11.54 -5.25 -9.21
N ALA A 395 11.99 -5.98 -10.25
CA ALA A 395 13.34 -6.56 -10.29
C ALA A 395 14.47 -5.51 -10.32
N MET A 396 14.14 -4.25 -10.66
CA MET A 396 15.05 -3.11 -10.68
C MET A 396 14.85 -2.17 -9.47
N ALA A 397 14.14 -2.59 -8.42
CA ALA A 397 14.02 -1.80 -7.19
C ALA A 397 15.42 -1.41 -6.64
N GLY A 398 15.57 -0.15 -6.22
CA GLY A 398 16.86 0.42 -5.79
C GLY A 398 17.85 0.77 -6.90
N GLU A 399 17.70 0.26 -8.13
CA GLU A 399 18.63 0.55 -9.22
C GLU A 399 18.45 1.97 -9.79
N GLY A 400 19.55 2.72 -9.93
CA GLY A 400 19.59 4.03 -10.58
C GLY A 400 19.26 3.96 -12.08
N GLU A 401 19.07 5.11 -12.73
CA GLU A 401 18.58 5.19 -14.12
C GLU A 401 19.62 5.78 -15.08
N TYR A 402 19.59 5.33 -16.34
CA TYR A 402 20.10 6.11 -17.48
C TYR A 402 19.13 6.00 -18.67
N VAL A 403 18.71 7.13 -19.26
CA VAL A 403 17.78 7.16 -20.40
C VAL A 403 18.49 7.58 -21.70
N ARG A 404 18.39 6.74 -22.73
CA ARG A 404 18.87 7.01 -24.11
C ARG A 404 17.71 6.95 -25.11
N ASN A 405 17.98 7.39 -26.34
CA ASN A 405 17.08 7.25 -27.47
C ASN A 405 17.85 7.01 -28.76
N GLN A 406 17.26 6.26 -29.68
CA GLN A 406 17.74 6.11 -31.06
C GLN A 406 16.74 6.78 -31.99
N GLY A 407 17.09 7.99 -32.47
CA GLY A 407 16.14 8.86 -33.19
C GLY A 407 14.99 9.33 -32.30
N ASN A 408 13.84 9.62 -32.90
CA ASN A 408 12.64 10.09 -32.18
C ASN A 408 11.67 8.96 -31.80
N GLU A 409 11.86 7.74 -32.29
CA GLU A 409 10.89 6.64 -32.12
C GLU A 409 11.34 5.52 -31.18
N ILE A 410 12.61 5.46 -30.77
CA ILE A 410 13.11 4.39 -29.88
C ILE A 410 13.64 4.97 -28.58
N LEU A 411 13.01 4.63 -27.45
CA LEU A 411 13.51 4.92 -26.10
C LEU A 411 14.28 3.72 -25.56
N LEU A 412 15.31 3.97 -24.76
CA LEU A 412 16.02 2.96 -23.97
C LEU A 412 16.11 3.46 -22.52
N VAL A 413 15.54 2.73 -21.57
CA VAL A 413 15.57 3.04 -20.14
C VAL A 413 16.38 1.97 -19.43
N GLU A 414 17.61 2.32 -19.05
CA GLU A 414 18.56 1.46 -18.35
C GLU A 414 18.38 1.59 -16.85
N ARG A 415 18.47 0.46 -16.14
CA ARG A 415 18.41 0.38 -14.68
C ARG A 415 19.69 -0.27 -14.15
N GLY A 416 20.52 0.57 -13.53
CA GLY A 416 21.86 0.25 -13.05
C GLY A 416 22.72 -0.39 -14.14
N THR A 417 23.29 -1.56 -13.81
CA THR A 417 23.93 -2.47 -14.76
C THR A 417 23.15 -3.77 -14.95
N LYS A 418 21.91 -3.85 -14.42
CA LYS A 418 21.13 -5.10 -14.29
C LYS A 418 20.08 -5.28 -15.38
N GLY A 419 19.52 -4.19 -15.91
CA GLY A 419 18.46 -4.28 -16.90
C GLY A 419 18.29 -3.05 -17.80
N ILE A 420 17.57 -3.25 -18.91
CA ILE A 420 17.15 -2.22 -19.85
C ILE A 420 15.75 -2.55 -20.41
N THR A 421 14.89 -1.54 -20.53
CA THR A 421 13.67 -1.62 -21.37
C THR A 421 13.87 -0.79 -22.63
N ILE A 422 13.57 -1.36 -23.78
CA ILE A 422 13.63 -0.71 -25.10
C ILE A 422 12.21 -0.58 -25.64
N ILE A 423 11.77 0.63 -25.98
CA ILE A 423 10.42 0.93 -26.47
C ILE A 423 10.55 1.45 -27.91
N ASN A 424 10.18 0.65 -28.90
CA ASN A 424 10.22 1.02 -30.31
C ASN A 424 8.82 1.40 -30.83
N LEU A 425 8.58 2.70 -31.04
CA LEU A 425 7.36 3.21 -31.66
C LEU A 425 7.36 3.06 -33.19
N GLY A 426 8.52 2.87 -33.82
CA GLY A 426 8.73 2.97 -35.27
C GLY A 426 8.53 1.66 -36.02
N GLY A 427 9.20 1.54 -37.17
CA GLY A 427 9.33 0.28 -37.92
C GLY A 427 10.39 -0.65 -37.32
N ASP A 428 10.66 -1.79 -37.99
CA ASP A 428 11.72 -2.72 -37.58
C ASP A 428 13.08 -2.01 -37.50
N ALA A 429 13.82 -2.26 -36.42
CA ALA A 429 15.05 -1.52 -36.12
C ALA A 429 16.18 -2.42 -35.60
N TYR A 430 17.39 -2.15 -36.06
CA TYR A 430 18.61 -2.62 -35.42
C TYR A 430 19.04 -1.63 -34.34
N ILE A 431 19.25 -2.13 -33.13
CA ILE A 431 19.82 -1.38 -32.01
C ILE A 431 21.34 -1.58 -32.05
N ASP A 432 22.08 -0.47 -31.97
CA ASP A 432 23.52 -0.46 -31.71
C ASP A 432 23.86 0.80 -30.88
N GLN A 433 23.83 0.66 -29.55
CA GLN A 433 23.92 1.78 -28.60
C GLN A 433 24.96 1.53 -27.51
N PRO A 434 25.63 2.57 -26.99
CA PRO A 434 26.34 2.47 -25.71
C PRO A 434 25.38 2.07 -24.59
N THR A 435 25.83 1.26 -23.63
CA THR A 435 25.01 0.78 -22.51
C THR A 435 25.84 0.64 -21.23
N ASN A 436 25.15 0.79 -20.09
CA ASN A 436 25.65 0.48 -18.75
C ASN A 436 25.32 -0.98 -18.35
N LEU A 437 24.45 -1.67 -19.09
CA LEU A 437 24.09 -3.07 -18.85
C LEU A 437 25.33 -3.98 -18.87
N ALA A 438 25.34 -5.01 -18.03
CA ALA A 438 26.42 -6.00 -17.99
C ALA A 438 26.61 -6.69 -19.36
N SER A 439 27.82 -7.20 -19.61
CA SER A 439 28.11 -7.94 -20.85
C SER A 439 27.54 -9.36 -20.78
N GLY A 440 26.71 -9.72 -21.75
CA GLY A 440 25.93 -10.96 -21.75
C GLY A 440 24.97 -11.04 -22.95
N THR A 441 24.18 -12.11 -23.01
CA THR A 441 23.14 -12.30 -24.05
C THR A 441 21.78 -12.37 -23.39
N TYR A 442 20.91 -11.42 -23.75
CA TYR A 442 19.60 -11.21 -23.14
C TYR A 442 18.49 -11.61 -24.10
N SER A 443 17.67 -12.59 -23.70
CA SER A 443 16.40 -12.90 -24.37
C SER A 443 15.34 -11.88 -23.98
N ASN A 444 14.54 -11.41 -24.94
CA ASN A 444 13.43 -10.51 -24.65
C ASN A 444 12.32 -11.22 -23.86
N LYS A 445 11.90 -10.62 -22.74
CA LYS A 445 10.80 -11.11 -21.89
C LYS A 445 9.41 -10.60 -22.32
N ALA A 446 9.34 -9.58 -23.19
CA ALA A 446 8.11 -9.02 -23.74
C ALA A 446 7.76 -9.63 -25.12
N THR A 447 6.54 -9.38 -25.63
CA THR A 447 6.01 -10.00 -26.87
C THR A 447 6.72 -9.56 -28.16
N GLY A 448 7.70 -8.66 -28.08
CA GLY A 448 8.58 -8.33 -29.21
C GLY A 448 9.47 -9.51 -29.62
N GLY A 449 9.79 -10.42 -28.70
CA GLY A 449 10.74 -11.50 -28.94
C GLY A 449 12.14 -11.01 -29.31
N GLY A 450 12.96 -11.90 -29.86
CA GLY A 450 14.35 -11.61 -30.21
C GLY A 450 15.32 -11.72 -29.03
N SER A 451 16.61 -11.48 -29.32
CA SER A 451 17.70 -11.46 -28.35
C SER A 451 18.69 -10.34 -28.66
N PHE A 452 19.39 -9.90 -27.62
CA PHE A 452 20.33 -8.79 -27.65
C PHE A 452 21.65 -9.23 -27.02
N THR A 453 22.77 -8.81 -27.60
CA THR A 453 24.12 -9.09 -27.07
C THR A 453 24.75 -7.79 -26.59
N VAL A 454 25.23 -7.78 -25.35
CA VAL A 454 26.04 -6.71 -24.80
C VAL A 454 27.49 -7.13 -24.75
N ALA A 455 28.36 -6.36 -25.38
CA ALA A 455 29.81 -6.56 -25.35
C ALA A 455 30.53 -5.21 -25.41
N GLY A 456 31.60 -5.05 -24.62
CA GLY A 456 32.44 -3.84 -24.66
C GLY A 456 31.69 -2.53 -24.35
N GLY A 457 30.63 -2.58 -23.53
CA GLY A 457 29.79 -1.42 -23.22
C GLY A 457 28.85 -0.98 -24.35
N ARG A 458 28.55 -1.86 -25.31
CA ARG A 458 27.51 -1.64 -26.34
C ARG A 458 26.47 -2.76 -26.34
N ILE A 459 25.20 -2.40 -26.44
CA ILE A 459 24.09 -3.31 -26.71
C ILE A 459 23.80 -3.36 -28.21
N THR A 460 23.65 -4.57 -28.75
CA THR A 460 23.29 -4.83 -30.14
C THR A 460 22.15 -5.83 -30.24
N GLY A 461 21.25 -5.67 -31.22
CA GLY A 461 20.15 -6.61 -31.45
C GLY A 461 19.07 -6.06 -32.39
N ASN A 462 18.08 -6.89 -32.74
CA ASN A 462 16.95 -6.46 -33.58
C ASN A 462 15.68 -6.34 -32.73
N ILE A 463 14.90 -5.29 -32.94
CA ILE A 463 13.56 -5.10 -32.37
C ILE A 463 12.55 -4.86 -33.49
N GLY A 464 11.40 -5.54 -33.43
CA GLY A 464 10.32 -5.34 -34.38
C GLY A 464 9.67 -3.95 -34.26
N GLY A 465 9.02 -3.50 -35.33
CA GLY A 465 8.26 -2.26 -35.35
C GLY A 465 7.08 -2.29 -34.38
N GLY A 466 6.89 -1.20 -33.64
CA GLY A 466 5.82 -1.10 -32.63
C GLY A 466 5.92 -2.12 -31.50
N LYS A 467 7.13 -2.50 -31.07
CA LYS A 467 7.38 -3.50 -30.02
C LYS A 467 8.19 -2.96 -28.84
N ILE A 468 8.01 -3.63 -27.70
CA ILE A 468 8.81 -3.47 -26.49
C ILE A 468 9.81 -4.62 -26.41
N ALA A 469 11.01 -4.34 -25.89
CA ALA A 469 11.91 -5.36 -25.37
C ALA A 469 12.23 -5.09 -23.90
N VAL A 470 12.06 -6.12 -23.06
CA VAL A 470 12.43 -6.11 -21.64
C VAL A 470 13.57 -7.08 -21.46
N LEU A 471 14.72 -6.56 -21.02
CA LEU A 471 16.00 -7.25 -21.00
C LEU A 471 16.65 -7.06 -19.64
N TYR A 472 16.68 -8.11 -18.84
CA TYR A 472 17.45 -8.20 -17.61
C TYR A 472 17.85 -9.66 -17.43
N GLU A 473 18.94 -9.92 -16.70
CA GLU A 473 19.19 -11.29 -16.26
C GLU A 473 18.01 -11.69 -15.39
N GLN A 474 17.33 -12.79 -15.76
CA GLN A 474 16.43 -13.40 -14.81
C GLN A 474 17.30 -13.76 -13.60
N GLN A 475 16.96 -13.27 -12.40
CA GLN A 475 17.26 -14.07 -11.22
C GLN A 475 16.74 -15.46 -11.57
N GLN A 476 17.62 -16.44 -11.74
CA GLN A 476 17.17 -17.83 -11.65
C GLN A 476 16.34 -17.89 -10.37
N PRO A 477 15.13 -18.47 -10.35
CA PRO A 477 14.68 -19.06 -9.10
C PRO A 477 15.84 -19.96 -8.70
N GLU A 478 16.56 -19.61 -7.62
CA GLU A 478 17.88 -20.19 -7.36
C GLU A 478 17.74 -21.70 -7.43
N THR A 479 18.66 -22.39 -8.11
CA THR A 479 18.62 -23.86 -8.19
C THR A 479 18.56 -24.37 -6.76
N PRO A 480 17.39 -24.90 -6.31
CA PRO A 480 16.85 -24.61 -4.99
C PRO A 480 17.91 -24.90 -3.94
N ASP A 481 18.35 -23.83 -3.26
CA ASP A 481 19.63 -23.84 -2.56
C ASP A 481 19.73 -25.12 -1.72
N PRO A 482 20.77 -25.94 -1.86
CA PRO A 482 20.92 -27.13 -1.03
C PRO A 482 20.96 -26.81 0.47
N ASN A 483 21.11 -25.54 0.84
CA ASN A 483 21.00 -25.01 2.19
C ASN A 483 19.69 -24.23 2.46
N ALA A 484 18.78 -24.09 1.48
CA ALA A 484 17.50 -23.37 1.57
C ALA A 484 16.76 -23.78 2.83
N ALA A 485 16.60 -22.83 3.74
CA ALA A 485 16.35 -23.09 5.14
C ALA A 485 15.14 -22.30 5.62
N ILE A 486 13.97 -22.94 5.69
CA ILE A 486 12.83 -22.39 6.43
C ILE A 486 13.15 -22.54 7.91
N VAL A 487 13.58 -21.44 8.55
CA VAL A 487 13.75 -21.37 10.00
C VAL A 487 12.39 -21.08 10.63
N VAL A 488 11.89 -22.07 11.38
CA VAL A 488 10.58 -22.04 12.01
C VAL A 488 10.77 -21.83 13.51
N HIS A 489 10.36 -20.65 13.99
CA HIS A 489 10.31 -20.30 15.41
C HIS A 489 8.88 -20.52 15.92
N TYR A 490 8.72 -21.19 17.06
CA TYR A 490 7.42 -21.50 17.67
C TYR A 490 7.43 -21.15 19.15
N TYR A 491 6.45 -20.36 19.59
CA TYR A 491 6.26 -20.00 20.99
C TYR A 491 5.54 -21.14 21.70
N LYS A 492 6.27 -21.88 22.54
CA LYS A 492 5.77 -23.11 23.17
C LYS A 492 4.68 -22.77 24.20
N PRO A 493 3.44 -23.28 24.07
CA PRO A 493 2.39 -23.12 25.07
C PRO A 493 2.85 -23.56 26.47
N ALA A 494 2.40 -22.87 27.51
CA ALA A 494 2.88 -23.11 28.88
C ALA A 494 2.77 -24.58 29.33
N ALA A 495 1.66 -25.25 28.98
CA ALA A 495 1.38 -26.65 29.34
C ALA A 495 2.16 -27.72 28.55
N TRP A 496 2.85 -27.35 27.45
CA TRP A 496 3.56 -28.31 26.61
C TRP A 496 4.97 -28.63 27.14
N GLY A 497 5.42 -29.87 26.91
CA GLY A 497 6.84 -30.22 26.93
C GLY A 497 7.56 -29.69 25.68
N THR A 498 8.80 -30.13 25.43
CA THR A 498 9.51 -29.81 24.19
C THR A 498 8.60 -30.10 22.97
N PRO A 499 8.38 -29.13 22.07
CA PRO A 499 7.59 -29.35 20.87
C PRO A 499 8.39 -30.14 19.84
N ASN A 500 7.73 -31.07 19.17
CA ASN A 500 8.17 -31.62 17.89
C ASN A 500 7.53 -30.81 16.76
N ILE A 501 8.23 -30.70 15.64
CA ILE A 501 7.71 -30.22 14.37
C ILE A 501 7.60 -31.40 13.38
N TYR A 502 6.39 -31.65 12.92
CA TYR A 502 6.11 -32.47 11.74
C TYR A 502 5.90 -31.54 10.54
N TYR A 503 6.38 -31.91 9.36
CA TYR A 503 6.26 -31.07 8.17
C TYR A 503 6.13 -31.86 6.87
N TYR A 504 5.40 -31.30 5.90
CA TYR A 504 5.06 -31.91 4.62
C TYR A 504 4.74 -30.85 3.55
N ASP A 505 4.76 -31.23 2.27
CA ASP A 505 4.28 -30.41 1.15
C ASP A 505 3.23 -31.23 0.38
N ASP A 506 1.97 -30.81 0.49
CA ASP A 506 0.79 -31.41 -0.13
C ASP A 506 0.54 -30.91 -1.56
N SER A 507 1.40 -30.04 -2.10
CA SER A 507 1.36 -29.64 -3.52
C SER A 507 2.07 -30.62 -4.45
N THR A 508 2.93 -31.51 -3.94
CA THR A 508 3.65 -32.50 -4.75
C THR A 508 2.87 -33.82 -4.84
N ALA A 509 3.06 -34.55 -5.94
CA ALA A 509 2.50 -35.88 -6.13
C ALA A 509 3.63 -36.90 -6.37
N PRO A 510 3.94 -37.81 -5.42
CA PRO A 510 3.37 -37.94 -4.08
C PRO A 510 3.70 -36.76 -3.15
N VAL A 511 2.99 -36.67 -2.02
CA VAL A 511 3.28 -35.71 -0.93
C VAL A 511 4.72 -35.89 -0.47
N LYS A 512 5.48 -34.79 -0.41
CA LYS A 512 6.83 -34.76 0.15
C LYS A 512 6.69 -34.65 1.67
N GLU A 513 7.23 -35.58 2.43
CA GLU A 513 7.14 -35.59 3.90
C GLU A 513 8.53 -35.43 4.56
N GLY A 514 8.55 -34.85 5.75
CA GLY A 514 9.74 -34.74 6.60
C GLY A 514 10.00 -36.00 7.41
N ALA A 515 10.44 -35.84 8.66
CA ALA A 515 10.49 -36.96 9.61
C ALA A 515 9.07 -37.47 9.90
N ALA A 516 8.87 -38.79 9.89
CA ALA A 516 7.59 -39.42 10.16
C ALA A 516 7.01 -39.00 11.53
N TRP A 517 5.67 -38.92 11.63
CA TRP A 517 4.96 -38.49 12.85
C TRP A 517 5.47 -39.23 14.10
N PRO A 518 5.82 -38.55 15.20
CA PRO A 518 5.51 -37.14 15.54
C PRO A 518 6.46 -36.07 14.96
N GLY A 519 7.37 -36.40 14.04
CA GLY A 519 8.33 -35.44 13.49
C GLY A 519 9.57 -35.29 14.36
N THR A 520 10.21 -34.12 14.35
CA THR A 520 11.53 -33.88 14.98
C THR A 520 11.43 -32.88 16.13
N ALA A 521 12.11 -33.13 17.25
CA ALA A 521 12.15 -32.21 18.39
C ALA A 521 12.80 -30.87 18.01
N MET A 522 12.18 -29.76 18.42
CA MET A 522 12.70 -28.41 18.20
C MET A 522 13.74 -28.02 19.27
N THR A 523 14.64 -27.11 18.92
CA THR A 523 15.69 -26.61 19.83
C THR A 523 15.17 -25.43 20.65
N ASN A 524 15.35 -25.44 21.97
CA ASN A 524 14.98 -24.32 22.85
C ASN A 524 15.91 -23.12 22.62
N GLN A 525 15.33 -21.92 22.44
CA GLN A 525 16.08 -20.67 22.26
C GLN A 525 16.09 -19.78 23.52
N GLY A 526 15.28 -20.10 24.53
CA GLY A 526 14.99 -19.20 25.65
C GLY A 526 13.67 -18.44 25.44
N ASN A 527 13.25 -17.68 26.46
CA ASN A 527 12.05 -16.81 26.42
C ASN A 527 10.75 -17.46 25.88
N GLY A 528 10.62 -18.79 26.00
CA GLY A 528 9.47 -19.56 25.50
C GLY A 528 9.57 -19.99 24.02
N TRP A 529 10.54 -19.49 23.27
CA TRP A 529 10.74 -19.79 21.85
C TRP A 529 11.54 -21.07 21.61
N TYR A 530 11.13 -21.80 20.58
CA TYR A 530 11.82 -22.99 20.08
C TYR A 530 11.99 -22.88 18.56
N SER A 531 13.16 -23.24 18.04
CA SER A 531 13.47 -23.19 16.60
C SER A 531 13.74 -24.56 15.99
N TYR A 532 13.37 -24.71 14.71
CA TYR A 532 13.85 -25.79 13.86
C TYR A 532 14.13 -25.27 12.44
N THR A 533 15.08 -25.88 11.74
CA THR A 533 15.47 -25.48 10.37
C THR A 533 15.13 -26.57 9.38
N ILE A 534 14.15 -26.33 8.52
CA ILE A 534 13.76 -27.24 7.44
C ILE A 534 14.66 -26.95 6.23
N LYS A 535 15.62 -27.84 5.94
CA LYS A 535 16.63 -27.67 4.87
C LYS A 535 16.24 -28.38 3.56
N GLY A 536 16.36 -27.70 2.43
CA GLY A 536 16.03 -28.22 1.09
C GLY A 536 14.53 -28.21 0.79
N TRP A 537 13.82 -27.19 1.26
CA TRP A 537 12.38 -27.00 1.07
C TRP A 537 12.07 -25.51 0.86
N ASP A 538 11.45 -25.20 -0.28
CA ASP A 538 11.03 -23.84 -0.66
C ASP A 538 9.68 -23.47 -0.03
N ARG A 539 8.93 -24.48 0.42
CA ARG A 539 7.74 -24.37 1.27
C ARG A 539 7.56 -25.63 2.12
N ALA A 540 6.85 -25.51 3.22
CA ALA A 540 6.30 -26.65 3.97
C ALA A 540 5.05 -26.24 4.75
N ARG A 541 4.09 -27.17 4.89
CA ARG A 541 3.11 -27.13 5.97
C ARG A 541 3.74 -27.69 7.23
N VAL A 542 3.56 -27.02 8.37
CA VAL A 542 4.11 -27.45 9.67
C VAL A 542 3.01 -27.70 10.71
N ILE A 543 3.18 -28.75 11.51
CA ILE A 543 2.32 -29.11 12.64
C ILE A 543 3.21 -29.31 13.86
N PHE A 544 2.93 -28.60 14.94
CA PHE A 544 3.63 -28.76 16.21
C PHE A 544 2.89 -29.75 17.09
N ASN A 545 3.60 -30.57 17.86
CA ASN A 545 3.01 -31.46 18.85
C ASN A 545 3.88 -31.65 20.09
N SER A 546 3.26 -31.96 21.23
CA SER A 546 3.94 -32.41 22.44
C SER A 546 2.97 -33.19 23.31
N ASN A 547 3.40 -34.31 23.91
CA ASN A 547 2.62 -35.10 24.87
C ASN A 547 1.18 -35.48 24.44
N GLY A 548 0.96 -35.70 23.13
CA GLY A 548 -0.36 -36.01 22.55
C GLY A 548 -1.25 -34.81 22.24
N GLN A 549 -0.81 -33.59 22.57
CA GLN A 549 -1.41 -32.34 22.10
C GLN A 549 -0.75 -31.91 20.77
N GLN A 550 -1.49 -31.21 19.91
CA GLN A 550 -0.97 -30.67 18.65
C GLN A 550 -1.62 -29.33 18.27
N THR A 551 -0.91 -28.53 17.47
CA THR A 551 -1.46 -27.37 16.76
C THR A 551 -0.84 -27.27 15.36
N PRO A 552 -1.62 -27.14 14.27
CA PRO A 552 -3.09 -27.09 14.22
C PRO A 552 -3.77 -28.37 14.74
N ALA A 553 -5.08 -28.31 14.99
CA ALA A 553 -5.82 -29.42 15.58
C ALA A 553 -5.84 -30.66 14.66
N ALA A 554 -6.19 -31.83 15.22
CA ALA A 554 -6.32 -33.05 14.42
C ALA A 554 -7.25 -32.85 13.21
N GLN A 555 -6.84 -33.35 12.04
CA GLN A 555 -7.50 -33.19 10.74
C GLN A 555 -7.52 -31.74 10.17
N GLN A 556 -6.88 -30.76 10.81
CA GLN A 556 -6.57 -29.47 10.19
C GLN A 556 -5.25 -29.54 9.41
N PRO A 557 -5.10 -28.80 8.29
CA PRO A 557 -3.83 -28.71 7.57
C PRO A 557 -2.80 -27.93 8.40
N GLY A 558 -1.52 -28.28 8.26
CA GLY A 558 -0.42 -27.54 8.89
C GLY A 558 -0.27 -26.09 8.38
N TYR A 559 0.31 -25.22 9.22
CA TYR A 559 0.62 -23.83 8.87
C TYR A 559 1.53 -23.80 7.65
N LEU A 560 1.11 -23.16 6.56
CA LEU A 560 1.90 -23.09 5.32
C LEU A 560 2.95 -21.99 5.44
N LEU A 561 4.22 -22.38 5.33
CA LEU A 561 5.39 -21.50 5.38
C LEU A 561 6.17 -21.61 4.06
N ALA A 562 6.62 -20.47 3.54
CA ALA A 562 7.58 -20.37 2.43
C ALA A 562 8.81 -19.51 2.79
N ASN A 563 8.82 -18.93 3.98
CA ASN A 563 9.85 -18.02 4.49
C ASN A 563 10.14 -18.33 5.97
N ASN A 564 11.23 -17.79 6.51
CA ASN A 564 11.49 -17.79 7.96
C ASN A 564 10.31 -17.19 8.70
N ALA A 565 9.82 -17.87 9.74
CA ALA A 565 8.54 -17.52 10.35
C ALA A 565 8.52 -17.74 11.86
N TRP A 566 7.74 -16.91 12.55
CA TRP A 566 7.52 -16.91 13.98
C TRP A 566 6.05 -17.20 14.25
N ILE A 567 5.77 -18.27 15.00
CA ILE A 567 4.41 -18.79 15.21
C ILE A 567 4.07 -18.75 16.70
N LYS A 568 3.00 -18.03 17.05
CA LYS A 568 2.54 -17.86 18.43
C LYS A 568 1.01 -17.84 18.48
N ASP A 569 0.46 -18.60 19.42
CA ASP A 569 -0.98 -18.66 19.72
C ASP A 569 -1.92 -18.92 18.50
N GLY A 570 -1.36 -19.50 17.43
CA GLY A 570 -2.06 -19.84 16.19
C GLY A 570 -1.77 -18.88 15.01
N THR A 571 -1.19 -17.72 15.26
CA THR A 571 -0.80 -16.73 14.23
C THR A 571 0.61 -16.99 13.72
N VAL A 572 0.83 -16.71 12.43
CA VAL A 572 2.14 -16.73 11.75
C VAL A 572 2.59 -15.30 11.48
N SER A 573 3.84 -14.97 11.80
CA SER A 573 4.54 -13.75 11.39
C SER A 573 5.79 -14.09 10.58
N TYR A 574 6.20 -13.21 9.67
CA TYR A 574 7.46 -13.32 8.93
C TYR A 574 8.54 -12.33 9.42
N THR A 575 8.17 -11.35 10.24
CA THR A 575 9.13 -10.60 11.07
C THR A 575 9.38 -11.34 12.38
N ALA A 576 10.57 -11.16 12.96
CA ALA A 576 10.77 -11.48 14.36
C ALA A 576 9.83 -10.61 15.21
N PRO A 577 9.20 -11.16 16.26
CA PRO A 577 8.48 -10.33 17.23
C PRO A 577 9.47 -9.38 17.87
N GLU A 578 9.11 -8.11 17.97
CA GLU A 578 9.89 -7.12 18.71
C GLU A 578 10.09 -7.64 20.14
N GLU A 579 11.34 -7.72 20.59
CA GLU A 579 11.60 -7.94 22.00
C GLU A 579 11.11 -6.69 22.73
N GLN A 580 10.10 -6.83 23.58
CA GLN A 580 9.66 -5.75 24.44
C GLN A 580 10.75 -5.47 25.46
N GLU A 581 11.63 -4.52 25.12
CA GLU A 581 12.63 -4.00 26.05
C GLU A 581 11.91 -3.47 27.30
N GLU A 582 12.36 -3.91 28.47
CA GLU A 582 11.75 -3.52 29.74
C GLU A 582 12.06 -2.04 29.99
N GLU A 583 11.09 -1.14 29.79
CA GLU A 583 11.31 0.28 30.10
C GLU A 583 11.19 0.59 31.59
N ALA A 584 12.07 1.46 32.09
CA ALA A 584 11.99 2.04 33.43
C ALA A 584 11.83 3.57 33.37
N ASN A 585 10.90 4.09 34.17
CA ASN A 585 10.72 5.53 34.35
C ASN A 585 11.81 6.09 35.28
N VAL A 586 12.87 6.67 34.68
CA VAL A 586 14.03 7.23 35.39
C VAL A 586 13.83 8.73 35.62
N THR A 587 13.92 9.17 36.88
CA THR A 587 13.76 10.57 37.27
C THR A 587 15.11 11.26 37.44
N PHE A 588 15.42 12.22 36.57
CA PHE A 588 16.66 12.99 36.58
C PHE A 588 16.48 14.28 37.39
N HIS A 589 17.34 14.51 38.39
CA HIS A 589 17.37 15.73 39.20
C HIS A 589 18.63 16.55 38.92
N VAL A 590 18.46 17.66 38.21
CA VAL A 590 19.53 18.60 37.83
C VAL A 590 19.63 19.73 38.87
N GLN A 591 20.56 19.59 39.79
CA GLN A 591 20.81 20.51 40.89
C GLN A 591 21.68 21.71 40.44
N ASN A 592 21.63 22.82 41.19
CA ASN A 592 22.42 24.03 40.95
C ASN A 592 22.25 24.68 39.55
N ALA A 593 21.18 24.34 38.83
CA ALA A 593 20.94 24.80 37.47
C ALA A 593 20.21 26.16 37.45
N THR A 594 20.94 27.23 37.76
CA THR A 594 20.39 28.60 37.76
C THR A 594 20.07 29.06 36.33
N THR A 595 18.86 29.56 36.10
CA THR A 595 18.38 30.13 34.84
C THR A 595 18.16 31.64 34.94
N MET A 596 18.22 32.33 33.79
CA MET A 596 17.68 33.70 33.64
C MET A 596 16.17 33.68 33.37
N LEU A 597 15.50 34.83 33.46
CA LEU A 597 14.09 34.95 33.08
C LEU A 597 13.90 34.54 31.61
N GLY A 598 12.98 33.61 31.35
CA GLY A 598 12.74 33.04 30.02
C GLY A 598 13.61 31.83 29.66
N GLN A 599 14.57 31.43 30.50
CA GLN A 599 15.34 30.19 30.33
C GLN A 599 14.79 29.04 31.17
N ASN A 600 14.76 27.84 30.59
CA ASN A 600 14.44 26.59 31.27
C ASN A 600 15.54 25.53 31.05
N ILE A 601 15.60 24.52 31.92
CA ILE A 601 16.52 23.38 31.79
C ILE A 601 15.86 22.26 30.97
N TYR A 602 16.66 21.57 30.16
CA TYR A 602 16.29 20.38 29.37
C TYR A 602 17.38 19.31 29.50
N LEU A 603 17.06 18.06 29.17
CA LEU A 603 17.96 16.91 29.16
C LEU A 603 18.12 16.39 27.72
N VAL A 604 19.34 16.06 27.30
CA VAL A 604 19.62 15.53 25.94
C VAL A 604 20.72 14.47 26.00
N GLY A 605 20.67 13.46 25.13
CA GLY A 605 21.57 12.29 25.16
C GLY A 605 21.64 11.55 23.83
N ASP A 606 22.36 10.42 23.78
CA ASP A 606 22.64 9.65 22.56
C ASP A 606 21.44 8.88 21.98
N ILE A 607 20.61 8.29 22.84
CA ILE A 607 19.40 7.55 22.44
C ILE A 607 18.23 8.46 22.03
N ALA A 608 17.20 7.89 21.39
CA ALA A 608 16.10 8.64 20.78
C ALA A 608 15.18 9.30 21.82
N GLU A 609 15.01 8.64 22.97
CA GLU A 609 14.23 9.05 24.15
C GLU A 609 14.85 10.30 24.81
N LEU A 610 16.12 10.55 24.53
CA LEU A 610 16.88 11.73 24.94
C LEU A 610 17.26 12.62 23.73
N GLY A 611 16.62 12.40 22.58
CA GLY A 611 16.70 13.26 21.40
C GLY A 611 17.99 13.18 20.58
N SER A 612 18.79 12.12 20.70
CA SER A 612 19.99 11.86 19.87
C SER A 612 20.90 13.07 19.63
N TRP A 613 21.28 13.72 20.73
CA TRP A 613 22.08 14.94 20.84
C TRP A 613 21.49 16.20 20.17
N ASN A 614 20.27 16.15 19.66
CA ASN A 614 19.57 17.28 19.06
C ASN A 614 18.87 18.15 20.13
N PRO A 615 19.31 19.41 20.39
CA PRO A 615 18.69 20.27 21.39
C PRO A 615 17.22 20.62 21.10
N GLN A 616 16.75 20.43 19.87
CA GLN A 616 15.37 20.66 19.47
C GLN A 616 14.45 19.51 19.94
N GLN A 617 15.00 18.30 20.13
CA GLN A 617 14.31 17.11 20.65
C GLN A 617 14.63 16.82 22.15
N ALA A 618 15.41 17.69 22.79
CA ALA A 618 15.77 17.56 24.21
C ALA A 618 14.54 17.57 25.13
N VAL A 619 14.51 16.64 26.10
CA VAL A 619 13.41 16.44 27.04
C VAL A 619 13.27 17.64 27.99
N GLY A 620 12.08 18.23 28.05
CA GLY A 620 11.76 19.33 28.94
C GLY A 620 10.64 20.25 28.40
N PRO A 621 10.44 21.44 28.99
CA PRO A 621 11.21 22.01 30.10
C PRO A 621 11.05 21.22 31.40
N GLY A 622 12.10 21.21 32.23
CA GLY A 622 12.06 20.54 33.53
C GLY A 622 11.09 21.21 34.50
N THR A 623 10.59 20.43 35.47
CA THR A 623 9.79 20.96 36.58
C THR A 623 10.69 21.42 37.73
N THR A 624 10.32 22.46 38.47
CA THR A 624 11.06 22.85 39.68
C THR A 624 10.12 23.17 40.84
N THR A 625 10.31 22.44 41.95
CA THR A 625 9.65 22.67 43.25
C THR A 625 10.61 23.22 44.30
N ASN A 626 11.92 23.22 44.01
CA ASN A 626 12.99 23.68 44.89
C ASN A 626 14.16 24.22 44.04
N TYR A 627 13.96 25.40 43.45
CA TYR A 627 14.96 26.08 42.61
C TYR A 627 16.26 26.33 43.41
N PRO A 628 17.46 26.11 42.84
CA PRO A 628 17.76 25.83 41.43
C PRO A 628 17.87 24.32 41.07
N THR A 629 17.03 23.45 41.65
CA THR A 629 16.94 22.03 41.26
C THR A 629 15.76 21.81 40.31
N TRP A 630 16.01 21.11 39.20
CA TRP A 630 15.03 20.82 38.15
C TRP A 630 14.86 19.30 37.99
N SER A 631 13.65 18.84 37.69
CA SER A 631 13.30 17.42 37.62
C SER A 631 12.58 17.04 36.33
N PHE A 632 12.95 15.89 35.78
CA PHE A 632 12.40 15.26 34.58
C PHE A 632 12.18 13.78 34.89
N THR A 633 11.15 13.16 34.34
CA THR A 633 11.03 11.69 34.32
C THR A 633 10.96 11.25 32.86
N VAL A 634 11.76 10.24 32.50
CA VAL A 634 11.89 9.71 31.14
C VAL A 634 11.74 8.20 31.21
N SER A 635 10.94 7.61 30.33
CA SER A 635 10.92 6.16 30.14
C SER A 635 12.15 5.76 29.32
N LEU A 636 12.95 4.83 29.80
CA LEU A 636 14.24 4.43 29.21
C LEU A 636 14.40 2.90 29.22
N PRO A 637 14.99 2.28 28.19
CA PRO A 637 15.19 0.83 28.11
C PRO A 637 16.16 0.31 29.18
N VAL A 638 15.80 -0.74 29.91
CA VAL A 638 16.60 -1.33 31.01
C VAL A 638 17.76 -2.17 30.48
N GLY A 639 18.94 -1.97 31.08
CA GLY A 639 20.19 -2.63 30.70
C GLY A 639 21.08 -1.77 29.80
N GLU A 640 20.50 -0.83 29.05
CA GLU A 640 21.24 0.13 28.23
C GLU A 640 22.13 1.06 29.06
N THR A 641 23.25 1.49 28.47
CA THR A 641 24.20 2.45 29.10
C THR A 641 24.30 3.73 28.28
N ILE A 642 23.41 4.66 28.61
CA ILE A 642 23.19 5.93 27.91
C ILE A 642 24.31 6.95 28.20
N GLN A 643 24.44 7.95 27.33
CA GLN A 643 25.22 9.17 27.54
C GLN A 643 24.32 10.41 27.44
N PHE A 644 24.41 11.35 28.38
CA PHE A 644 23.54 12.53 28.44
C PHE A 644 24.23 13.79 28.98
N LYS A 645 23.56 14.93 28.81
CA LYS A 645 23.86 16.25 29.39
C LYS A 645 22.59 17.04 29.71
N ALA A 646 22.68 17.92 30.69
CA ALA A 646 21.73 19.02 30.85
C ALA A 646 22.09 20.21 29.93
N ILE A 647 21.06 20.90 29.43
CA ILE A 647 21.19 22.14 28.64
C ILE A 647 20.20 23.20 29.16
N LYS A 648 20.46 24.48 28.88
CA LYS A 648 19.51 25.58 29.08
C LYS A 648 19.04 26.09 27.72
N LYS A 649 17.74 26.33 27.56
CA LYS A 649 17.15 26.94 26.34
C LYS A 649 16.33 28.17 26.71
N ASP A 650 16.41 29.22 25.89
CA ASP A 650 15.52 30.38 25.95
C ASP A 650 14.36 30.27 24.92
N SER A 651 13.46 31.26 24.93
CA SER A 651 12.32 31.36 24.00
C SER A 651 12.71 31.61 22.54
N SER A 652 13.99 31.84 22.25
CA SER A 652 14.54 31.98 20.89
C SER A 652 15.36 30.74 20.47
N ASN A 653 15.30 29.65 21.25
CA ASN A 653 16.08 28.42 21.07
C ASN A 653 17.61 28.59 21.13
N HIS A 654 18.14 29.63 21.77
CA HIS A 654 19.58 29.65 22.09
C HIS A 654 19.88 28.57 23.14
N VAL A 655 20.90 27.74 22.86
CA VAL A 655 21.27 26.59 23.68
C VAL A 655 22.56 26.86 24.44
N MET A 656 22.52 26.75 25.77
CA MET A 656 23.71 26.70 26.63
C MET A 656 23.87 25.28 27.20
N TRP A 657 24.90 24.57 26.76
CA TRP A 657 25.22 23.22 27.24
C TRP A 657 25.95 23.26 28.59
N GLU A 658 25.81 22.21 29.40
CA GLU A 658 26.69 22.03 30.55
C GLU A 658 28.13 21.64 30.12
N SER A 659 29.12 22.08 30.89
CA SER A 659 30.54 21.91 30.58
C SER A 659 31.08 20.50 30.91
N GLY A 660 32.33 20.24 30.49
CA GLY A 660 33.00 18.94 30.68
C GLY A 660 32.49 17.83 29.75
N SER A 661 32.82 16.58 30.10
CA SER A 661 32.41 15.38 29.34
C SER A 661 30.91 15.11 29.40
N ASN A 662 30.43 14.17 28.57
CA ASN A 662 29.10 13.59 28.76
C ASN A 662 29.02 12.84 30.11
N ARG A 663 27.79 12.58 30.56
CA ARG A 663 27.47 11.79 31.75
C ARG A 663 26.97 10.43 31.29
N SER A 664 27.37 9.37 31.97
CA SER A 664 26.89 8.02 31.65
C SER A 664 25.98 7.48 32.76
N TYR A 665 25.00 6.68 32.40
CA TYR A 665 24.13 5.96 33.32
C TYR A 665 23.68 4.63 32.69
N THR A 666 23.74 3.55 33.46
CA THR A 666 23.17 2.25 33.07
C THR A 666 21.78 2.12 33.67
N VAL A 667 20.77 1.94 32.83
CA VAL A 667 19.36 1.91 33.23
C VAL A 667 19.06 0.61 33.96
N SER A 668 18.33 0.70 35.09
CA SER A 668 17.87 -0.46 35.85
C SER A 668 16.47 -0.24 36.37
N ALA A 669 15.60 -1.25 36.20
CA ALA A 669 14.25 -1.31 36.80
C ALA A 669 14.25 -1.11 38.33
N SER A 670 15.39 -1.34 38.99
CA SER A 670 15.54 -1.19 40.45
C SER A 670 15.93 0.21 40.94
N ASN A 671 16.30 1.15 40.06
CA ASN A 671 17.02 2.37 40.45
C ASN A 671 16.48 3.65 39.77
N PRO A 672 15.19 4.02 39.96
CA PRO A 672 14.47 4.99 39.12
C PRO A 672 14.81 6.48 39.34
N SER A 673 16.02 6.82 39.83
CA SER A 673 16.41 8.23 40.01
C SER A 673 17.91 8.51 39.85
N VAL A 674 18.25 9.61 39.17
CA VAL A 674 19.63 10.04 38.88
C VAL A 674 19.79 11.51 39.29
N SER A 675 20.61 11.79 40.31
CA SER A 675 20.85 13.17 40.80
C SER A 675 22.23 13.68 40.42
N PHE A 676 22.31 14.91 39.89
CA PHE A 676 23.58 15.55 39.56
C PHE A 676 23.52 17.08 39.56
N SER A 677 24.64 17.74 39.85
CA SER A 677 24.76 19.20 39.71
C SER A 677 25.13 19.61 38.29
N PHE A 678 24.50 20.66 37.76
CA PHE A 678 24.81 21.28 36.47
C PHE A 678 26.25 21.81 36.44
N ARG A 679 27.01 21.50 35.39
CA ARG A 679 28.37 22.02 35.19
C ARG A 679 28.33 23.34 34.41
N HIS A 680 28.71 24.42 35.06
CA HIS A 680 28.78 25.77 34.48
C HIS A 680 29.92 25.90 33.48
#